data_AF-A0A166AQG0-F1
#
_entry.id   AF-A0A166AQG0-F1
#
_cell.length_a   1.000
_cell.length_b   1.000
_cell.length_c   1.000
_cell.angle_alpha   90.00
_cell.angle_beta   90.00
_cell.angle_gamma   90.00
#
_symmetry.space_group_name_H-M   'P 1'
#
loop_
_entity.id
_entity.type
_entity.pdbx_description
1 polymer ?
#
loop_
_entity_poly.entity_id
_entity_poly.type
_entity_poly.pdbx_seq_one_letter_code
_entity_poly.pdbx_strand_id
1 'polypeptide(L)'
;MGPRNRLPPATTSLLARDVTVGLPGPTHIPTPSASYLDIQGQSRTINSLVLDLQSAAADGLVVARDFVVDSGAQITSWRSPDPEFHRVDFRLPTLARGLWTQRRAEADLRDGSRWRIVARGYDKFFSVGEKAWSSWQSIRLFTTGPYHVTLKSDGCLIMVSALTEDTILVTSKYSHGRIDSGQVSHAEKGEEWLHRHLRTARKSAAELAAVLWQRRWTLLCELCDPSFEDHIIAVPVGDSGLRLHGINNATVAMKTQDPNVVHQFAMEWGLLPTPYTTVTTFEDLTRTVSSHPVLGTWGLKAIEGFVLRTQVSVSEADPATLERLRRRMPPYPDGAAVFFKVKFDEPYLLHLAFREVTKVALGHRIRLTIPLAVLNRDEVKAYFTWVRGQILQNRPAFRYFGQQRGVIAVRNAFLGWLPTEEGAAAMARARTQLNPLLPYLTSAPRIEYGGDQRWLILPIGLPGCGKTTISTALASLFSIRHVQFDTVKSRNSQLAKSTFRERIKAGLRRQRAVIVDGRNHRATSRQSLRNLALNPNEPVKILALYWEQPKTSMATAQRICATRLIDRDGLDADYDCDKVIWRFLAESDALNTDEVDALVRIRYEDDLEQCIRTAVHGINAHLDIDLSTTIQDFLSLNHWRRQANMMYAESGPHPKRAHALSGLDPDSRLPILSSSP
;
A
#
# COMPACT_ATOMS: atom_id res chain seq x y z
N MET A 1 -11.85 47.93 -51.01
CA MET A 1 -11.50 49.26 -51.56
C MET A 1 -12.80 50.06 -51.59
N GLY A 2 -13.04 51.20 -50.96
CA GLY A 2 -12.35 52.21 -50.12
C GLY A 2 -13.42 53.32 -49.89
N PRO A 3 -13.11 54.53 -49.40
CA PRO A 3 -11.93 55.05 -48.71
C PRO A 3 -12.30 55.70 -47.33
N ARG A 4 -11.50 55.56 -46.26
CA ARG A 4 -10.43 56.46 -45.77
C ARG A 4 -10.71 57.98 -45.82
N ASN A 5 -10.77 58.59 -44.62
CA ASN A 5 -10.26 59.93 -44.25
C ASN A 5 -10.07 59.94 -42.71
N ARG A 6 -8.84 59.86 -42.17
CA ARG A 6 -7.86 60.91 -41.84
C ARG A 6 -8.36 61.97 -40.82
N LEU A 7 -7.65 61.98 -39.69
CA LEU A 7 -7.69 62.75 -38.43
C LEU A 7 -7.71 64.29 -38.57
N PRO A 8 -8.02 64.98 -37.45
CA PRO A 8 -7.29 66.16 -37.00
C PRO A 8 -6.64 65.99 -35.60
N PRO A 9 -5.75 66.92 -35.17
CA PRO A 9 -4.69 66.69 -34.18
C PRO A 9 -4.94 67.24 -32.77
N ALA A 10 -3.98 66.94 -31.89
CA ALA A 10 -3.88 67.16 -30.45
C ALA A 10 -3.71 68.61 -29.97
N THR A 11 -4.13 68.91 -28.73
CA THR A 11 -3.31 69.36 -27.57
C THR A 11 -4.24 69.59 -26.35
N THR A 12 -4.17 68.89 -25.21
CA THR A 12 -3.18 68.77 -24.11
C THR A 12 -3.16 69.94 -23.11
N SER A 13 -3.59 69.66 -21.87
CA SER A 13 -2.96 70.11 -20.61
C SER A 13 -3.65 69.38 -19.44
N LEU A 14 -3.13 68.23 -18.97
CA LEU A 14 -2.10 68.07 -17.94
C LEU A 14 -2.54 68.53 -16.54
N LEU A 15 -2.75 67.57 -15.65
CA LEU A 15 -2.05 67.51 -14.36
C LEU A 15 -1.85 66.04 -13.96
N ALA A 16 -0.60 65.71 -13.72
CA ALA A 16 -0.05 64.37 -13.49
C ALA A 16 -0.26 63.89 -12.05
N ARG A 17 -0.26 62.56 -11.85
CA ARG A 17 0.69 61.87 -10.96
C ARG A 17 0.56 60.34 -11.03
N ASP A 18 1.69 59.76 -11.40
CA ASP A 18 2.32 58.51 -10.94
C ASP A 18 1.56 57.18 -10.98
N VAL A 19 2.05 56.35 -11.90
CA VAL A 19 1.80 54.91 -12.04
C VAL A 19 2.55 54.15 -10.94
N THR A 20 1.80 53.47 -10.08
CA THR A 20 2.30 52.34 -9.30
C THR A 20 1.64 51.07 -9.84
N VAL A 21 2.46 50.18 -10.41
CA VAL A 21 2.05 48.84 -10.84
C VAL A 21 1.69 48.04 -9.58
N GLY A 22 0.39 47.84 -9.35
CA GLY A 22 -0.12 46.99 -8.29
C GLY A 22 0.11 45.53 -8.60
N LEU A 23 0.94 44.88 -7.78
CA LEU A 23 1.10 43.43 -7.71
C LEU A 23 -0.27 42.74 -7.55
N PRO A 24 -0.50 41.56 -8.15
CA PRO A 24 -1.73 40.81 -7.94
C PRO A 24 -1.86 40.49 -6.45
N GLY A 25 -2.96 40.93 -5.84
CA GLY A 25 -3.28 40.63 -4.45
C GLY A 25 -3.26 39.12 -4.20
N PRO A 26 -2.96 38.68 -2.96
CA PRO A 26 -2.90 37.28 -2.64
C PRO A 26 -4.23 36.64 -3.04
N THR A 27 -4.17 35.71 -3.99
CA THR A 27 -5.24 34.75 -4.24
C THR A 27 -5.70 34.25 -2.89
N HIS A 28 -6.94 34.56 -2.53
CA HIS A 28 -7.56 34.07 -1.32
C HIS A 28 -7.63 32.55 -1.45
N ILE A 29 -6.63 31.86 -0.92
CA ILE A 29 -6.68 30.41 -0.72
C ILE A 29 -7.85 30.21 0.25
N PRO A 30 -8.87 29.41 -0.09
CA PRO A 30 -9.92 29.09 0.86
C PRO A 30 -9.26 28.48 2.09
N THR A 31 -9.42 29.14 3.23
CA THR A 31 -9.01 28.62 4.53
C THR A 31 -9.73 27.28 4.73
N PRO A 32 -9.04 26.17 5.07
CA PRO A 32 -9.73 24.92 5.37
C PRO A 32 -10.48 25.09 6.69
N SER A 33 -11.75 25.45 6.62
CA SER A 33 -12.57 25.87 7.77
C SER A 33 -13.34 24.72 8.43
N ALA A 34 -12.87 23.48 8.34
CA ALA A 34 -13.43 22.37 9.09
C ALA A 34 -12.29 21.57 9.71
N SER A 35 -12.21 21.59 11.03
CA SER A 35 -11.43 20.58 11.74
C SER A 35 -12.04 19.21 11.44
N TYR A 36 -11.25 18.14 11.59
CA TYR A 36 -11.71 16.77 11.37
C TYR A 36 -13.08 16.49 12.04
N LEU A 37 -13.29 17.01 13.25
CA LEU A 37 -14.48 16.83 14.06
C LEU A 37 -15.73 17.50 13.46
N ASP A 38 -15.57 18.57 12.67
CA ASP A 38 -16.69 19.34 12.11
C ASP A 38 -17.39 18.61 10.96
N ILE A 39 -16.67 17.73 10.24
CA ILE A 39 -17.21 17.00 9.08
C ILE A 39 -18.18 15.89 9.51
N GLN A 40 -18.02 15.35 10.73
CA GLN A 40 -18.85 14.29 11.31
C GLN A 40 -19.73 14.80 12.48
N GLY A 41 -19.68 16.10 12.80
CA GLY A 41 -20.47 16.72 13.85
C GLY A 41 -21.97 16.62 13.59
N GLN A 42 -22.76 16.44 14.67
CA GLN A 42 -24.20 16.14 14.62
C GLN A 42 -25.10 17.23 14.00
N SER A 43 -24.56 18.39 13.58
CA SER A 43 -25.34 19.56 13.15
C SER A 43 -25.40 19.78 11.62
N ARG A 44 -24.77 18.92 10.80
CA ARG A 44 -24.76 19.12 9.35
C ARG A 44 -26.03 18.60 8.67
N THR A 45 -26.67 19.46 7.90
CA THR A 45 -27.87 19.12 7.11
C THR A 45 -27.52 18.38 5.82
N ILE A 46 -28.47 17.66 5.23
CA ILE A 46 -28.29 17.03 3.91
C ILE A 46 -28.06 18.11 2.84
N ASN A 47 -28.76 19.24 2.92
CA ASN A 47 -28.60 20.34 1.97
C ASN A 47 -27.17 20.88 1.97
N SER A 48 -26.58 21.15 3.14
CA SER A 48 -25.20 21.66 3.21
C SER A 48 -24.19 20.62 2.75
N LEU A 49 -24.37 19.34 3.09
CA LEU A 49 -23.53 18.27 2.54
C LEU A 49 -23.55 18.26 1.00
N VAL A 50 -24.72 18.35 0.37
CA VAL A 50 -24.82 18.33 -1.10
C VAL A 50 -24.15 19.56 -1.72
N LEU A 51 -24.30 20.74 -1.14
CA LEU A 51 -23.61 21.95 -1.62
C LEU A 51 -22.08 21.79 -1.56
N ASP A 52 -21.57 21.23 -0.47
CA ASP A 52 -20.13 21.01 -0.31
C ASP A 52 -19.62 19.92 -1.27
N LEU A 53 -20.44 18.89 -1.55
CA LEU A 53 -20.14 17.88 -2.56
C LEU A 53 -20.12 18.46 -3.98
N GLN A 54 -21.04 19.38 -4.29
CA GLN A 54 -21.05 20.10 -5.56
C GLN A 54 -19.80 20.98 -5.72
N SER A 55 -19.41 21.72 -4.67
CA SER A 55 -18.17 22.49 -4.67
C SER A 55 -16.95 21.60 -4.85
N ALA A 56 -16.86 20.52 -4.07
CA ALA A 56 -15.75 19.56 -4.18
C ALA A 56 -15.70 18.88 -5.56
N ALA A 57 -16.85 18.71 -6.22
CA ALA A 57 -16.89 18.20 -7.60
C ALA A 57 -16.41 19.23 -8.62
N ALA A 58 -16.74 20.51 -8.45
CA ALA A 58 -16.20 21.59 -9.26
C ALA A 58 -14.66 21.70 -9.14
N ASP A 59 -14.13 21.41 -7.95
CA ASP A 59 -12.69 21.40 -7.66
C ASP A 59 -11.99 20.08 -8.07
N GLY A 60 -12.71 19.10 -8.61
CA GLY A 60 -12.18 17.79 -9.01
C GLY A 60 -11.81 16.85 -7.85
N LEU A 61 -12.18 17.17 -6.61
CA LEU A 61 -11.95 16.34 -5.42
C LEU A 61 -12.96 15.19 -5.31
N VAL A 62 -14.17 15.37 -5.84
CA VAL A 62 -15.25 14.38 -5.87
C VAL A 62 -15.76 14.24 -7.29
N VAL A 63 -16.14 13.03 -7.70
CA VAL A 63 -16.80 12.78 -8.98
C VAL A 63 -18.30 12.64 -8.74
N ALA A 64 -19.09 13.54 -9.33
CA ALA A 64 -20.54 13.44 -9.38
C ALA A 64 -20.96 12.76 -10.69
N ARG A 65 -21.89 11.82 -10.61
CA ARG A 65 -22.50 11.19 -11.80
C ARG A 65 -23.99 11.03 -11.60
N ASP A 66 -24.75 11.56 -12.54
CA ASP A 66 -26.20 11.46 -12.55
C ASP A 66 -26.67 10.22 -13.29
N PHE A 67 -27.77 9.67 -12.80
CA PHE A 67 -28.48 8.54 -13.35
C PHE A 67 -29.97 8.86 -13.39
N VAL A 68 -30.63 8.47 -14.47
CA VAL A 68 -32.09 8.48 -14.57
C VAL A 68 -32.56 7.05 -14.34
N VAL A 69 -33.40 6.86 -13.33
CA VAL A 69 -34.00 5.56 -13.01
C VAL A 69 -35.33 5.41 -13.76
N ASP A 70 -35.89 4.22 -13.82
CA ASP A 70 -37.08 3.90 -14.65
C ASP A 70 -38.30 4.78 -14.38
N SER A 71 -38.45 5.31 -13.17
CA SER A 71 -39.51 6.27 -12.82
C SER A 71 -39.32 7.68 -13.40
N GLY A 72 -38.22 7.92 -14.13
CA GLY A 72 -37.80 9.23 -14.60
C GLY A 72 -37.11 10.09 -13.54
N ALA A 73 -37.00 9.59 -12.30
CA ALA A 73 -36.31 10.31 -11.24
C ALA A 73 -34.79 10.36 -11.47
N GLN A 74 -34.19 11.53 -11.21
CA GLN A 74 -32.75 11.71 -11.30
C GLN A 74 -32.10 11.49 -9.93
N ILE A 75 -31.11 10.61 -9.88
CA ILE A 75 -30.27 10.36 -8.70
C ILE A 75 -28.81 10.65 -9.02
N THR A 76 -28.06 11.14 -8.05
CA THR A 76 -26.64 11.48 -8.18
C THR A 76 -25.81 10.57 -7.30
N SER A 77 -24.82 9.89 -7.89
CA SER A 77 -23.76 9.16 -7.18
C SER A 77 -22.57 10.09 -6.93
N TRP A 78 -22.08 10.09 -5.70
CA TRP A 78 -20.89 10.83 -5.29
C TRP A 78 -19.73 9.88 -5.01
N ARG A 79 -18.63 10.05 -5.75
CA ARG A 79 -17.43 9.23 -5.63
C ARG A 79 -16.21 10.07 -5.29
N SER A 80 -15.71 9.92 -4.08
CA SER A 80 -14.37 10.39 -3.72
C SER A 80 -13.31 9.39 -4.22
N PRO A 81 -12.24 9.83 -4.92
CA PRO A 81 -11.13 8.96 -5.28
C PRO A 81 -10.45 8.36 -4.04
N ASP A 82 -10.03 7.09 -4.13
CA ASP A 82 -9.43 6.38 -2.98
C ASP A 82 -8.22 7.13 -2.35
N PRO A 83 -7.29 7.76 -3.11
CA PRO A 83 -6.18 8.53 -2.54
C PRO A 83 -6.59 9.74 -1.69
N GLU A 84 -7.75 10.35 -1.95
CA GLU A 84 -8.20 11.54 -1.21
C GLU A 84 -8.53 11.19 0.25
N PHE A 85 -9.03 9.97 0.51
CA PHE A 85 -9.20 9.47 1.88
C PHE A 85 -7.87 9.29 2.63
N HIS A 86 -6.74 9.25 1.91
CA HIS A 86 -5.42 9.10 2.51
C HIS A 86 -4.78 10.42 2.94
N ARG A 87 -5.32 11.56 2.51
CA ARG A 87 -4.73 12.87 2.79
C ARG A 87 -4.86 13.26 4.25
N VAL A 88 -3.83 13.95 4.74
CA VAL A 88 -3.75 14.42 6.13
C VAL A 88 -4.55 15.70 6.34
N ASP A 89 -4.69 16.52 5.29
CA ASP A 89 -5.44 17.79 5.29
C ASP A 89 -6.95 17.61 5.10
N PHE A 90 -7.41 16.37 4.94
CA PHE A 90 -8.81 15.93 4.96
C PHE A 90 -9.83 16.93 4.38
N ARG A 91 -9.78 17.11 3.06
CA ARG A 91 -10.64 18.07 2.33
C ARG A 91 -12.00 17.50 1.91
N LEU A 92 -12.27 16.24 2.19
CA LEU A 92 -13.48 15.58 1.71
C LEU A 92 -14.71 16.05 2.51
N PRO A 93 -15.81 16.42 1.84
CA PRO A 93 -17.06 16.75 2.52
C PRO A 93 -17.63 15.60 3.36
N THR A 94 -17.27 14.35 3.08
CA THR A 94 -17.75 13.18 3.83
C THR A 94 -16.79 12.02 3.66
N LEU A 95 -16.84 11.09 4.62
CA LEU A 95 -16.16 9.80 4.51
C LEU A 95 -17.04 8.73 3.83
N ALA A 96 -18.30 9.02 3.53
CA ALA A 96 -19.24 8.07 2.98
C ALA A 96 -18.71 7.47 1.67
N ARG A 97 -18.69 6.15 1.60
CA ARG A 97 -18.21 5.38 0.45
C ARG A 97 -19.35 4.62 -0.20
N GLY A 98 -19.91 5.23 -1.24
CA GLY A 98 -21.17 4.83 -1.87
C GLY A 98 -22.29 5.73 -1.35
N LEU A 99 -22.33 6.97 -1.80
CA LEU A 99 -23.32 7.96 -1.37
C LEU A 99 -24.16 8.38 -2.57
N TRP A 100 -25.47 8.29 -2.41
CA TRP A 100 -26.43 8.61 -3.45
C TRP A 100 -27.46 9.61 -2.93
N THR A 101 -27.70 10.65 -3.69
CA THR A 101 -28.67 11.69 -3.35
C THR A 101 -29.69 11.89 -4.44
N GLN A 102 -30.84 12.44 -4.08
CA GLN A 102 -31.88 12.85 -5.01
C GLN A 102 -32.43 14.20 -4.62
N ARG A 103 -32.70 15.03 -5.62
CA ARG A 103 -33.44 16.27 -5.45
C ARG A 103 -34.92 15.94 -5.27
N ARG A 104 -35.54 16.49 -4.23
CA ARG A 104 -36.98 16.31 -3.97
C ARG A 104 -37.78 17.32 -4.80
N ALA A 105 -39.00 16.93 -5.19
CA ALA A 105 -39.96 17.85 -5.77
C ALA A 105 -40.34 18.92 -4.74
N GLU A 106 -40.68 20.13 -5.19
CA GLU A 106 -41.05 21.24 -4.28
C GLU A 106 -42.25 20.91 -3.40
N ALA A 107 -43.21 20.13 -3.93
CA ALA A 107 -44.39 19.68 -3.19
C ALA A 107 -44.06 18.77 -1.99
N ASP A 108 -42.88 18.14 -1.96
CA ASP A 108 -42.48 17.19 -0.92
C ASP A 108 -41.66 17.82 0.21
N LEU A 109 -41.39 19.13 0.20
CA LEU A 109 -40.48 19.82 1.12
C LEU A 109 -41.04 20.07 2.52
N ARG A 110 -41.74 19.09 3.12
CA ARG A 110 -42.36 19.22 4.46
C ARG A 110 -41.36 19.51 5.59
N ASP A 111 -40.10 19.14 5.40
CA ASP A 111 -38.97 19.36 6.34
C ASP A 111 -37.98 20.44 5.87
N GLY A 112 -38.28 21.15 4.76
CA GLY A 112 -37.39 22.14 4.16
C GLY A 112 -36.12 21.59 3.49
N SER A 113 -35.92 20.27 3.45
CA SER A 113 -34.74 19.66 2.83
C SER A 113 -34.96 19.45 1.34
N ARG A 114 -34.25 20.20 0.49
CA ARG A 114 -34.30 20.10 -0.98
C ARG A 114 -33.71 18.80 -1.51
N TRP A 115 -32.86 18.18 -0.71
CA TRP A 115 -32.18 16.94 -1.03
C TRP A 115 -32.52 15.84 -0.02
N ARG A 116 -32.46 14.61 -0.49
CA ARG A 116 -32.44 13.41 0.36
C ARG A 116 -31.26 12.53 0.00
N ILE A 117 -30.77 11.79 0.99
CA ILE A 117 -29.87 10.66 0.75
C ILE A 117 -30.76 9.46 0.42
N VAL A 118 -30.59 8.87 -0.76
CA VAL A 118 -31.37 7.69 -1.19
C VAL A 118 -30.63 6.40 -0.89
N ALA A 119 -29.30 6.42 -0.84
CA ALA A 119 -28.51 5.27 -0.43
C ALA A 119 -27.20 5.72 0.25
N ARG A 120 -26.85 5.07 1.36
CA ARG A 120 -25.67 5.44 2.18
C ARG A 120 -24.82 4.22 2.56
N GLY A 121 -23.69 4.05 1.88
CA GLY A 121 -22.65 3.07 2.18
C GLY A 121 -21.93 3.41 3.48
N TYR A 122 -21.01 2.56 3.95
CA TYR A 122 -20.19 2.87 5.13
C TYR A 122 -19.29 4.09 4.92
N ASP A 123 -18.78 4.67 6.00
CA ASP A 123 -17.60 5.51 5.87
C ASP A 123 -16.40 4.68 5.41
N LYS A 124 -15.44 5.28 4.70
CA LYS A 124 -14.19 4.59 4.34
C LYS A 124 -13.46 4.21 5.63
N PHE A 125 -13.40 2.90 5.88
CA PHE A 125 -12.58 2.33 6.94
C PHE A 125 -11.32 1.65 6.39
N PHE A 126 -10.29 1.62 7.22
CA PHE A 126 -8.92 1.27 6.87
C PHE A 126 -8.51 -0.03 7.56
N SER A 127 -7.47 -0.66 7.02
CA SER A 127 -6.84 -1.83 7.63
C SER A 127 -6.11 -1.43 8.91
N VAL A 128 -6.02 -2.33 9.87
CA VAL A 128 -5.26 -2.05 11.10
C VAL A 128 -3.82 -1.69 10.75
N GLY A 129 -3.35 -0.55 11.25
CA GLY A 129 -2.01 0.01 10.98
C GLY A 129 -1.90 0.85 9.70
N GLU A 130 -2.92 0.92 8.85
CA GLU A 130 -2.89 1.70 7.59
C GLU A 130 -2.93 3.22 7.85
N LYS A 131 -3.63 3.63 8.89
CA LYS A 131 -3.67 5.00 9.45
C LYS A 131 -3.15 5.00 10.88
N ALA A 132 -2.58 6.13 11.32
CA ALA A 132 -2.12 6.31 12.69
C ALA A 132 -3.22 5.96 13.72
N TRP A 133 -4.46 6.41 13.48
CA TRP A 133 -5.62 6.12 14.34
C TRP A 133 -6.22 4.72 14.18
N SER A 134 -5.76 3.94 13.20
CA SER A 134 -6.16 2.53 13.01
C SER A 134 -5.13 1.54 13.57
N SER A 135 -4.10 2.00 14.27
CA SER A 135 -3.15 1.10 14.93
C SER A 135 -3.81 0.36 16.09
N TRP A 136 -3.31 -0.84 16.45
CA TRP A 136 -3.80 -1.56 17.63
C TRP A 136 -3.75 -0.70 18.91
N GLN A 137 -2.70 0.12 19.06
CA GLN A 137 -2.58 1.05 20.19
C GLN A 137 -3.70 2.11 20.17
N SER A 138 -4.01 2.68 19.00
CA SER A 138 -5.12 3.63 18.88
C SER A 138 -6.47 3.00 19.13
N ILE A 139 -6.71 1.79 18.61
CA ILE A 139 -7.95 1.05 18.86
C ILE A 139 -8.13 0.83 20.37
N ARG A 140 -7.08 0.39 21.07
CA ARG A 140 -7.11 0.20 22.53
C ARG A 140 -7.44 1.49 23.30
N LEU A 141 -6.88 2.62 22.87
CA LEU A 141 -6.97 3.88 23.61
C LEU A 141 -8.25 4.68 23.32
N PHE A 142 -8.79 4.55 22.10
CA PHE A 142 -9.82 5.46 21.59
C PHE A 142 -11.10 4.76 21.12
N THR A 143 -11.28 3.49 21.46
CA THR A 143 -12.50 2.75 21.17
C THR A 143 -12.96 1.95 22.37
N THR A 144 -14.24 1.58 22.39
CA THR A 144 -14.83 0.83 23.49
C THR A 144 -15.68 -0.33 23.00
N GLY A 145 -15.80 -1.36 23.83
CA GLY A 145 -16.71 -2.47 23.58
C GLY A 145 -18.19 -2.04 23.60
N PRO A 146 -19.09 -2.85 23.03
CA PRO A 146 -18.82 -4.16 22.43
C PRO A 146 -18.06 -4.07 21.10
N TYR A 147 -17.12 -4.99 20.91
CA TYR A 147 -16.40 -5.20 19.67
C TYR A 147 -17.06 -6.32 18.88
N HIS A 148 -17.61 -6.00 17.72
CA HIS A 148 -18.16 -7.01 16.83
C HIS A 148 -17.13 -7.37 15.75
N VAL A 149 -16.72 -8.63 15.76
CA VAL A 149 -15.83 -9.22 14.77
C VAL A 149 -16.70 -9.88 13.70
N THR A 150 -16.93 -9.17 12.60
CA THR A 150 -17.78 -9.66 11.49
C THR A 150 -16.92 -10.26 10.39
N LEU A 151 -17.37 -11.36 9.80
CA LEU A 151 -16.66 -12.00 8.70
C LEU A 151 -16.57 -11.05 7.50
N LYS A 152 -15.36 -10.84 6.98
CA LYS A 152 -15.17 -10.10 5.73
C LYS A 152 -15.33 -11.06 4.55
N SER A 153 -16.47 -10.97 3.88
CA SER A 153 -16.68 -11.66 2.60
C SER A 153 -15.88 -11.00 1.48
N ASP A 154 -15.58 -11.79 0.45
CA ASP A 154 -14.80 -11.36 -0.72
C ASP A 154 -15.71 -11.36 -1.94
N GLY A 155 -16.28 -10.20 -2.24
CA GLY A 155 -17.21 -10.00 -3.34
C GLY A 155 -17.34 -8.53 -3.71
N CYS A 156 -18.53 -8.17 -4.21
CA CYS A 156 -18.83 -6.81 -4.62
C CYS A 156 -19.93 -6.18 -3.77
N LEU A 157 -19.68 -4.97 -3.26
CA LEU A 157 -20.69 -4.21 -2.51
C LEU A 157 -21.90 -3.86 -3.38
N ILE A 158 -23.06 -4.35 -2.96
CA ILE A 158 -24.39 -4.00 -3.43
C ILE A 158 -25.13 -3.26 -2.32
N MET A 159 -25.75 -2.16 -2.68
CA MET A 159 -26.58 -1.36 -1.79
C MET A 159 -28.02 -1.48 -2.22
N VAL A 160 -28.90 -1.78 -1.26
CA VAL A 160 -30.35 -1.87 -1.50
C VAL A 160 -31.06 -0.86 -0.61
N SER A 161 -31.82 0.04 -1.21
CA SER A 161 -32.62 1.04 -0.50
C SER A 161 -33.96 1.23 -1.21
N ALA A 162 -34.67 2.32 -0.91
CA ALA A 162 -35.96 2.62 -1.49
C ALA A 162 -35.97 4.03 -2.12
N LEU A 163 -36.48 4.14 -3.35
CA LEU A 163 -36.76 5.43 -4.01
C LEU A 163 -38.14 5.96 -3.60
N THR A 164 -39.09 5.09 -3.34
CA THR A 164 -40.45 5.41 -2.90
C THR A 164 -40.90 4.34 -1.91
N GLU A 165 -42.14 4.41 -1.44
CA GLU A 165 -42.72 3.39 -0.56
C GLU A 165 -42.84 2.01 -1.21
N ASP A 166 -42.78 1.91 -2.53
CA ASP A 166 -43.00 0.69 -3.29
C ASP A 166 -41.88 0.35 -4.29
N THR A 167 -40.92 1.27 -4.50
CA THR A 167 -39.83 1.10 -5.48
C THR A 167 -38.49 0.96 -4.78
N ILE A 168 -37.86 -0.21 -4.95
CA ILE A 168 -36.49 -0.46 -4.49
C ILE A 168 -35.45 0.24 -5.38
N LEU A 169 -34.32 0.62 -4.79
CA LEU A 169 -33.11 1.02 -5.49
C LEU A 169 -32.04 -0.03 -5.23
N VAL A 170 -31.49 -0.61 -6.30
CA VAL A 170 -30.30 -1.47 -6.21
C VAL A 170 -29.14 -0.80 -6.91
N THR A 171 -28.05 -0.56 -6.19
CA THR A 171 -26.82 0.00 -6.77
C THR A 171 -25.61 -0.85 -6.42
N SER A 172 -24.62 -0.84 -7.31
CA SER A 172 -23.25 -1.11 -6.91
C SER A 172 -22.70 0.12 -6.16
N LYS A 173 -21.44 0.06 -5.74
CA LYS A 173 -20.79 1.18 -5.02
C LYS A 173 -21.01 2.58 -5.63
N TYR A 174 -20.95 2.73 -6.96
CA TYR A 174 -21.04 4.03 -7.65
C TYR A 174 -21.76 3.97 -9.01
N SER A 175 -22.46 2.88 -9.29
CA SER A 175 -23.16 2.68 -10.55
C SER A 175 -24.48 1.95 -10.32
N HIS A 176 -25.47 2.29 -11.14
CA HIS A 176 -26.81 1.72 -11.18
C HIS A 176 -27.16 1.35 -12.62
N GLY A 177 -28.05 0.37 -12.79
CA GLY A 177 -28.59 -0.02 -14.08
C GLY A 177 -27.60 -0.70 -15.02
N ARG A 178 -28.00 -0.77 -16.29
CA ARG A 178 -27.21 -1.37 -17.38
C ARG A 178 -25.98 -0.53 -17.71
N ILE A 179 -24.92 -1.21 -18.14
CA ILE A 179 -23.75 -0.56 -18.73
C ILE A 179 -23.91 -0.61 -20.25
N ASP A 180 -23.56 0.49 -20.94
CA ASP A 180 -23.67 0.63 -22.40
C ASP A 180 -22.94 -0.47 -23.19
N SER A 181 -22.00 -1.18 -22.56
CA SER A 181 -21.26 -2.31 -23.15
C SER A 181 -22.09 -3.59 -23.34
N GLY A 182 -23.35 -3.62 -22.88
CA GLY A 182 -24.23 -4.80 -22.94
C GLY A 182 -23.85 -5.92 -21.96
N GLN A 183 -22.82 -5.72 -21.13
CA GLN A 183 -22.47 -6.62 -20.04
C GLN A 183 -23.39 -6.37 -18.84
N VAL A 184 -23.79 -7.46 -18.17
CA VAL A 184 -24.56 -7.38 -16.92
C VAL A 184 -23.73 -6.64 -15.87
N SER A 185 -24.27 -5.56 -15.32
CA SER A 185 -23.61 -4.78 -14.29
C SER A 185 -23.67 -5.46 -12.92
N HIS A 186 -22.79 -5.07 -11.99
CA HIS A 186 -22.89 -5.50 -10.59
C HIS A 186 -24.24 -5.16 -9.97
N ALA A 187 -24.81 -4.00 -10.32
CA ALA A 187 -26.11 -3.58 -9.81
C ALA A 187 -27.22 -4.49 -10.33
N GLU A 188 -27.24 -4.79 -11.63
CA GLU A 188 -28.22 -5.72 -12.23
C GLU A 188 -28.10 -7.12 -11.64
N LYS A 189 -26.87 -7.64 -11.49
CA LYS A 189 -26.66 -8.95 -10.88
C LYS A 189 -27.09 -8.97 -9.41
N GLY A 190 -26.84 -7.89 -8.69
CA GLY A 190 -27.33 -7.70 -7.33
C GLY A 190 -28.86 -7.72 -7.25
N GLU A 191 -29.53 -7.04 -8.17
CA GLU A 191 -30.99 -6.98 -8.24
C GLU A 191 -31.61 -8.35 -8.60
N GLU A 192 -31.01 -9.07 -9.55
CA GLU A 192 -31.39 -10.45 -9.88
C GLU A 192 -31.36 -11.35 -8.64
N TRP A 193 -30.26 -11.30 -7.87
CA TRP A 193 -30.13 -12.06 -6.64
C TRP A 193 -31.08 -11.60 -5.53
N LEU A 194 -31.32 -10.30 -5.40
CA LEU A 194 -32.30 -9.77 -4.45
C LEU A 194 -33.68 -10.37 -4.70
N HIS A 195 -34.16 -10.35 -5.95
CA HIS A 195 -35.44 -10.96 -6.29
C HIS A 195 -35.48 -12.46 -6.01
N ARG A 196 -34.37 -13.18 -6.25
CA ARG A 196 -34.28 -14.61 -5.91
C ARG A 196 -34.42 -14.86 -4.41
N HIS A 197 -33.72 -14.08 -3.58
CA HIS A 197 -33.81 -14.17 -2.11
C HIS A 197 -35.22 -13.85 -1.62
N LEU A 198 -35.83 -12.76 -2.11
CA LEU A 198 -37.20 -12.38 -1.74
C LEU A 198 -38.24 -13.45 -2.09
N ARG A 199 -38.13 -14.08 -3.27
CA ARG A 199 -39.00 -15.20 -3.65
C ARG A 199 -38.87 -16.38 -2.69
N THR A 200 -37.66 -16.68 -2.21
CA THR A 200 -37.44 -17.78 -1.24
C THR A 200 -38.08 -17.47 0.11
N ALA A 201 -38.11 -16.20 0.51
CA ALA A 201 -38.79 -15.72 1.71
C ALA A 201 -40.30 -15.46 1.51
N ARG A 202 -40.83 -15.70 0.30
CA ARG A 202 -42.23 -15.37 -0.09
C ARG A 202 -42.61 -13.91 0.15
N LYS A 203 -41.67 -13.00 -0.09
CA LYS A 203 -41.85 -11.55 0.01
C LYS A 203 -41.62 -10.88 -1.35
N SER A 204 -42.14 -9.67 -1.50
CA SER A 204 -42.04 -8.85 -2.70
C SER A 204 -41.03 -7.70 -2.54
N ALA A 205 -40.59 -7.15 -3.67
CA ALA A 205 -39.73 -5.97 -3.66
C ALA A 205 -40.44 -4.74 -3.10
N ALA A 206 -41.75 -4.57 -3.35
CA ALA A 206 -42.54 -3.46 -2.84
C ALA A 206 -42.66 -3.50 -1.31
N GLU A 207 -42.86 -4.68 -0.72
CA GLU A 207 -42.85 -4.84 0.75
C GLU A 207 -41.49 -4.47 1.35
N LEU A 208 -40.39 -4.86 0.69
CA LEU A 208 -39.06 -4.48 1.13
C LEU A 208 -38.87 -2.96 1.02
N ALA A 209 -39.28 -2.35 -0.10
CA ALA A 209 -39.21 -0.90 -0.32
C ALA A 209 -39.95 -0.15 0.79
N ALA A 210 -41.15 -0.58 1.17
CA ALA A 210 -41.94 0.05 2.22
C ALA A 210 -41.20 0.09 3.56
N VAL A 211 -40.58 -1.03 3.95
CA VAL A 211 -39.80 -1.12 5.18
C VAL A 211 -38.55 -0.24 5.13
N LEU A 212 -37.80 -0.28 4.03
CA LEU A 212 -36.58 0.51 3.87
C LEU A 212 -36.88 2.01 3.80
N TRP A 213 -37.98 2.39 3.15
CA TRP A 213 -38.46 3.75 3.08
C TRP A 213 -38.85 4.29 4.45
N GLN A 214 -39.74 3.57 5.16
CA GLN A 214 -40.24 3.97 6.48
C GLN A 214 -39.09 4.14 7.48
N ARG A 215 -38.11 3.23 7.46
CA ARG A 215 -36.96 3.26 8.38
C ARG A 215 -35.80 4.12 7.89
N ARG A 216 -35.87 4.65 6.66
CA ARG A 216 -34.79 5.36 5.96
C ARG A 216 -33.49 4.56 5.96
N TRP A 217 -33.59 3.30 5.57
CA TRP A 217 -32.51 2.33 5.62
C TRP A 217 -31.89 2.07 4.24
N THR A 218 -30.60 1.78 4.26
CA THR A 218 -29.83 1.21 3.16
C THR A 218 -29.22 -0.10 3.64
N LEU A 219 -29.62 -1.20 3.02
CA LEU A 219 -28.98 -2.50 3.19
C LEU A 219 -27.64 -2.50 2.46
N LEU A 220 -26.64 -3.10 3.08
CA LEU A 220 -25.29 -3.25 2.55
C LEU A 220 -24.98 -4.73 2.45
N CYS A 221 -24.94 -5.22 1.22
CA CYS A 221 -24.73 -6.61 0.89
C CYS A 221 -23.42 -6.80 0.15
N GLU A 222 -22.75 -7.93 0.39
CA GLU A 222 -21.68 -8.41 -0.48
C GLU A 222 -22.29 -9.41 -1.46
N LEU A 223 -22.20 -9.12 -2.76
CA LEU A 223 -22.54 -10.08 -3.81
C LEU A 223 -21.37 -11.04 -4.01
N CYS A 224 -21.62 -12.31 -3.73
CA CYS A 224 -20.70 -13.41 -3.97
C CYS A 224 -21.35 -14.40 -4.94
N ASP A 225 -20.87 -14.44 -6.19
CA ASP A 225 -21.41 -15.35 -7.21
C ASP A 225 -20.29 -15.76 -8.18
N PRO A 226 -19.70 -16.96 -8.02
CA PRO A 226 -18.61 -17.42 -8.88
C PRO A 226 -19.04 -17.66 -10.33
N SER A 227 -20.35 -17.76 -10.61
CA SER A 227 -20.83 -17.86 -12.00
C SER A 227 -20.75 -16.52 -12.74
N PHE A 228 -20.84 -15.41 -11.99
CA PHE A 228 -20.73 -14.04 -12.46
C PHE A 228 -19.30 -13.52 -12.42
N GLU A 229 -18.66 -13.56 -11.24
CA GLU A 229 -17.31 -13.03 -11.01
C GLU A 229 -16.61 -13.77 -9.85
N ASP A 230 -15.48 -14.43 -10.14
CA ASP A 230 -14.59 -14.97 -9.12
C ASP A 230 -13.82 -13.83 -8.44
N HIS A 231 -13.79 -13.89 -7.11
CA HIS A 231 -12.83 -13.11 -6.32
C HIS A 231 -11.63 -13.99 -5.92
N ILE A 232 -10.91 -13.63 -4.87
CA ILE A 232 -9.71 -14.37 -4.44
C ILE A 232 -10.09 -15.56 -3.58
N ILE A 233 -11.04 -15.40 -2.66
CA ILE A 233 -11.50 -16.49 -1.79
C ILE A 233 -12.64 -17.24 -2.47
N ALA A 234 -12.57 -18.58 -2.43
CA ALA A 234 -13.61 -19.41 -3.04
C ALA A 234 -14.91 -19.33 -2.23
N VAL A 235 -16.01 -19.10 -2.94
CA VAL A 235 -17.36 -19.14 -2.38
C VAL A 235 -18.06 -20.38 -2.91
N PRO A 236 -18.52 -21.30 -2.03
CA PRO A 236 -19.31 -22.46 -2.45
C PRO A 236 -20.56 -22.03 -3.24
N VAL A 237 -20.99 -22.84 -4.20
CA VAL A 237 -22.19 -22.52 -5.01
C VAL A 237 -23.44 -22.34 -4.12
N GLY A 238 -23.57 -23.13 -3.05
CA GLY A 238 -24.66 -22.99 -2.08
C GLY A 238 -24.61 -21.71 -1.24
N ASP A 239 -23.46 -21.04 -1.17
CA ASP A 239 -23.26 -19.76 -0.48
C ASP A 239 -23.33 -18.56 -1.44
N SER A 240 -23.77 -18.77 -2.69
CA SER A 240 -23.87 -17.71 -3.70
C SER A 240 -25.08 -16.81 -3.45
N GLY A 241 -24.89 -15.50 -3.59
CA GLY A 241 -25.95 -14.51 -3.47
C GLY A 241 -25.54 -13.25 -2.73
N LEU A 242 -26.53 -12.55 -2.16
CA LEU A 242 -26.33 -11.32 -1.40
C LEU A 242 -26.17 -11.68 0.08
N ARG A 243 -24.98 -11.44 0.61
CA ARG A 243 -24.72 -11.55 2.05
C ARG A 243 -24.87 -10.21 2.73
N LEU A 244 -25.90 -10.06 3.56
CA LEU A 244 -26.16 -8.82 4.29
C LEU A 244 -25.17 -8.66 5.43
N HIS A 245 -24.37 -7.60 5.38
CA HIS A 245 -23.34 -7.30 6.39
C HIS A 245 -23.53 -5.94 7.06
N GLY A 246 -24.57 -5.19 6.69
CA GLY A 246 -25.01 -4.04 7.47
C GLY A 246 -26.26 -3.37 6.97
N ILE A 247 -26.77 -2.48 7.81
CA ILE A 247 -27.91 -1.62 7.54
C ILE A 247 -27.53 -0.23 8.04
N ASN A 248 -27.47 0.74 7.15
CA ASN A 248 -27.18 2.13 7.48
C ASN A 248 -28.43 2.98 7.39
N ASN A 249 -28.52 4.00 8.22
CA ASN A 249 -29.51 5.06 8.04
C ASN A 249 -29.06 6.02 6.94
N ALA A 250 -30.02 6.56 6.19
CA ALA A 250 -29.81 7.58 5.18
C ALA A 250 -29.58 8.98 5.80
N THR A 251 -28.53 9.10 6.61
CA THR A 251 -28.13 10.32 7.32
C THR A 251 -26.74 10.79 6.87
N VAL A 252 -26.40 12.05 7.18
CA VAL A 252 -25.07 12.63 6.87
C VAL A 252 -23.96 11.86 7.63
N ALA A 253 -24.08 11.77 8.95
CA ALA A 253 -23.17 10.98 9.77
C ALA A 253 -23.46 9.48 9.64
N MET A 254 -22.43 8.65 9.84
CA MET A 254 -22.61 7.20 9.87
C MET A 254 -23.45 6.76 11.08
N LYS A 255 -24.66 6.27 10.81
CA LYS A 255 -25.45 5.50 11.78
C LYS A 255 -25.75 4.13 11.19
N THR A 256 -25.30 3.09 11.87
CA THR A 256 -25.42 1.69 11.43
C THR A 256 -26.11 0.87 12.50
N GLN A 257 -26.89 -0.12 12.08
CA GLN A 257 -27.55 -1.06 12.98
C GLN A 257 -26.56 -2.07 13.57
N ASP A 258 -26.92 -2.58 14.75
CA ASP A 258 -26.25 -3.66 15.46
C ASP A 258 -26.20 -4.95 14.60
N PRO A 259 -25.09 -5.72 14.62
CA PRO A 259 -24.98 -6.95 13.83
C PRO A 259 -26.11 -7.96 14.06
N ASN A 260 -26.70 -8.05 15.26
CA ASN A 260 -27.83 -8.94 15.50
C ASN A 260 -29.07 -8.48 14.72
N VAL A 261 -29.36 -7.18 14.70
CA VAL A 261 -30.47 -6.61 13.91
C VAL A 261 -30.26 -6.91 12.42
N VAL A 262 -29.02 -6.75 11.94
CA VAL A 262 -28.63 -7.07 10.55
C VAL A 262 -28.84 -8.56 10.27
N HIS A 263 -28.41 -9.43 11.18
CA HIS A 263 -28.55 -10.88 11.05
C HIS A 263 -30.02 -11.31 10.97
N GLN A 264 -30.86 -10.84 11.90
CA GLN A 264 -32.28 -11.15 11.92
C GLN A 264 -32.97 -10.65 10.65
N PHE A 265 -32.65 -9.42 10.22
CA PHE A 265 -33.19 -8.88 8.97
C PHE A 265 -32.78 -9.73 7.76
N ALA A 266 -31.53 -10.20 7.70
CA ALA A 266 -31.08 -11.07 6.62
C ALA A 266 -31.96 -12.34 6.53
N MET A 267 -32.12 -13.03 7.67
CA MET A 267 -32.93 -14.24 7.77
C MET A 267 -34.39 -14.00 7.40
N GLU A 268 -34.98 -12.90 7.88
CA GLU A 268 -36.38 -12.55 7.65
C GLU A 268 -36.69 -12.23 6.18
N TRP A 269 -35.70 -11.75 5.41
CA TRP A 269 -35.85 -11.36 4.00
C TRP A 269 -35.18 -12.33 3.02
N GLY A 270 -34.73 -13.49 3.50
CA GLY A 270 -34.12 -14.54 2.70
C GLY A 270 -32.71 -14.23 2.21
N LEU A 271 -32.07 -13.17 2.71
CA LEU A 271 -30.68 -12.84 2.40
C LEU A 271 -29.73 -13.73 3.21
N LEU A 272 -28.48 -13.86 2.76
CA LEU A 272 -27.48 -14.63 3.50
C LEU A 272 -27.00 -13.79 4.70
N PRO A 273 -27.07 -14.30 5.96
CA PRO A 273 -26.56 -13.57 7.10
C PRO A 273 -25.02 -13.54 7.12
N THR A 274 -24.43 -12.47 7.66
CA THR A 274 -22.98 -12.43 7.92
C THR A 274 -22.66 -13.01 9.29
N PRO A 275 -21.80 -14.04 9.38
CA PRO A 275 -21.31 -14.54 10.66
C PRO A 275 -20.57 -13.46 11.45
N TYR A 276 -20.78 -13.41 12.75
CA TYR A 276 -20.07 -12.51 13.65
C TYR A 276 -19.93 -13.09 15.06
N THR A 277 -18.96 -12.55 15.79
CA THR A 277 -18.81 -12.77 17.24
C THR A 277 -18.69 -11.42 17.94
N THR A 278 -19.14 -11.35 19.18
CA THR A 278 -19.07 -10.14 20.00
C THR A 278 -18.21 -10.40 21.21
N VAL A 279 -17.30 -9.48 21.49
CA VAL A 279 -16.45 -9.49 22.70
C VAL A 279 -16.48 -8.12 23.34
N THR A 280 -16.32 -8.05 24.66
CA THR A 280 -16.49 -6.80 25.41
C THR A 280 -15.18 -6.05 25.65
N THR A 281 -14.06 -6.78 25.79
CA THR A 281 -12.74 -6.19 26.10
C THR A 281 -11.82 -6.16 24.89
N PHE A 282 -10.84 -5.25 24.91
CA PHE A 282 -9.82 -5.18 23.86
C PHE A 282 -8.90 -6.41 23.90
N GLU A 283 -8.62 -6.95 25.09
CA GLU A 283 -7.85 -8.16 25.30
C GLU A 283 -8.54 -9.37 24.66
N ASP A 284 -9.87 -9.51 24.82
CA ASP A 284 -10.63 -10.58 24.16
C ASP A 284 -10.71 -10.40 22.64
N LEU A 285 -10.79 -9.15 22.16
CA LEU A 285 -10.71 -8.82 20.73
C LEU A 285 -9.40 -9.31 20.13
N THR A 286 -8.27 -8.93 20.73
CA THR A 286 -6.95 -9.33 20.22
C THR A 286 -6.76 -10.84 20.27
N ARG A 287 -7.26 -11.52 21.31
CA ARG A 287 -7.25 -12.99 21.39
C ARG A 287 -8.10 -13.63 20.28
N THR A 288 -9.31 -13.12 20.06
CA THR A 288 -10.23 -13.61 19.01
C THR A 288 -9.64 -13.43 17.63
N VAL A 289 -9.04 -12.27 17.35
CA VAL A 289 -8.41 -11.99 16.05
C VAL A 289 -7.14 -12.82 15.85
N SER A 290 -6.35 -13.04 16.91
CA SER A 290 -5.05 -13.73 16.84
C SER A 290 -5.14 -15.26 16.89
N SER A 291 -6.29 -15.86 17.21
CA SER A 291 -6.49 -17.31 17.17
C SER A 291 -6.78 -17.86 15.76
N HIS A 292 -7.28 -17.01 14.85
CA HIS A 292 -7.58 -17.34 13.45
C HIS A 292 -6.45 -17.22 12.39
N PRO A 293 -5.35 -16.44 12.57
CA PRO A 293 -4.30 -16.26 11.57
C PRO A 293 -3.49 -17.54 11.30
N VAL A 294 -3.49 -18.52 12.21
CA VAL A 294 -2.70 -19.77 12.05
C VAL A 294 -3.27 -20.68 10.96
N LEU A 295 -4.56 -20.53 10.62
CA LEU A 295 -5.22 -21.36 9.59
C LEU A 295 -5.81 -20.54 8.44
N GLY A 296 -6.00 -19.22 8.59
CA GLY A 296 -6.70 -18.41 7.58
C GLY A 296 -8.13 -18.89 7.33
N THR A 297 -8.71 -19.60 8.30
CA THR A 297 -10.05 -20.21 8.20
C THR A 297 -10.95 -19.78 9.34
N TRP A 298 -12.26 -19.73 9.06
CA TRP A 298 -13.33 -19.73 10.06
C TRP A 298 -13.96 -21.13 10.05
N GLY A 299 -13.65 -21.94 11.06
CA GLY A 299 -13.87 -23.38 10.98
C GLY A 299 -13.04 -23.99 9.85
N LEU A 300 -13.71 -24.56 8.84
CA LEU A 300 -13.08 -25.17 7.66
C LEU A 300 -13.01 -24.25 6.42
N LYS A 301 -13.57 -23.03 6.48
CA LYS A 301 -13.68 -22.13 5.31
C LYS A 301 -12.58 -21.08 5.32
N ALA A 302 -11.84 -20.92 4.22
CA ALA A 302 -10.87 -19.85 4.07
C ALA A 302 -11.56 -18.46 4.14
N ILE A 303 -10.91 -17.48 4.78
CA ILE A 303 -11.46 -16.13 4.97
C ILE A 303 -10.43 -15.06 4.55
N GLU A 304 -10.90 -13.95 3.98
CA GLU A 304 -10.01 -12.80 3.70
C GLU A 304 -9.59 -12.10 5.01
N GLY A 305 -10.48 -12.10 5.99
CA GLY A 305 -10.28 -11.39 7.24
C GLY A 305 -11.59 -11.05 7.95
N PHE A 306 -11.51 -10.02 8.78
CA PHE A 306 -12.61 -9.49 9.57
C PHE A 306 -12.82 -8.00 9.35
N VAL A 307 -14.06 -7.57 9.53
CA VAL A 307 -14.38 -6.17 9.79
C VAL A 307 -14.74 -6.05 11.27
N LEU A 308 -13.90 -5.33 12.00
CA LEU A 308 -14.13 -4.94 13.38
C LEU A 308 -15.08 -3.74 13.39
N ARG A 309 -16.17 -3.83 14.16
CA ARG A 309 -17.14 -2.76 14.38
C ARG A 309 -17.16 -2.42 15.87
N THR A 310 -16.97 -1.15 16.20
CA THR A 310 -16.91 -0.62 17.57
C THR A 310 -17.31 0.85 17.56
N GLN A 311 -17.23 1.52 18.70
CA GLN A 311 -17.52 2.94 18.87
C GLN A 311 -16.27 3.69 19.33
N VAL A 312 -16.15 4.94 18.91
CA VAL A 312 -15.16 5.86 19.45
C VAL A 312 -15.47 6.10 20.92
N SER A 313 -14.42 6.04 21.74
CA SER A 313 -14.45 6.43 23.15
C SER A 313 -13.25 7.32 23.40
N VAL A 314 -13.48 8.61 23.60
CA VAL A 314 -12.41 9.54 23.94
C VAL A 314 -12.26 9.55 25.46
N SER A 315 -11.16 8.99 25.95
CA SER A 315 -10.80 9.03 27.38
C SER A 315 -10.86 10.45 27.94
N GLU A 316 -11.24 10.59 29.22
CA GLU A 316 -11.16 11.82 30.03
C GLU A 316 -9.71 12.32 30.27
N ALA A 317 -8.79 12.05 29.34
CA ALA A 317 -7.45 12.58 29.36
C ALA A 317 -7.50 14.12 29.28
N ASP A 318 -6.54 14.77 29.93
CA ASP A 318 -6.45 16.23 29.91
C ASP A 318 -6.27 16.77 28.47
N PRO A 319 -6.70 18.01 28.18
CA PRO A 319 -6.64 18.59 26.84
C PRO A 319 -5.26 18.59 26.18
N ALA A 320 -4.17 18.73 26.96
CA ALA A 320 -2.82 18.74 26.40
C ALA A 320 -2.39 17.34 25.94
N THR A 321 -2.79 16.30 26.68
CA THR A 321 -2.61 14.91 26.27
C THR A 321 -3.40 14.57 25.01
N LEU A 322 -4.67 15.00 24.92
CA LEU A 322 -5.49 14.81 23.73
C LEU A 322 -4.89 15.49 22.50
N GLU A 323 -4.37 16.71 22.64
CA GLU A 323 -3.72 17.41 21.52
C GLU A 323 -2.47 16.66 21.02
N ARG A 324 -1.64 16.16 21.94
CA ARG A 324 -0.46 15.33 21.58
C ARG A 324 -0.86 14.04 20.85
N LEU A 325 -2.01 13.47 21.18
CA LEU A 325 -2.50 12.22 20.61
C LEU A 325 -3.49 12.42 19.45
N ARG A 326 -3.79 13.66 19.04
CA ARG A 326 -4.82 13.99 18.04
C ARG A 326 -4.70 13.20 16.73
N ARG A 327 -3.48 12.96 16.23
CA ARG A 327 -3.23 12.17 15.00
C ARG A 327 -3.58 10.68 15.15
N ARG A 328 -3.61 10.19 16.38
CA ARG A 328 -3.93 8.80 16.75
C ARG A 328 -5.40 8.61 17.13
N MET A 329 -6.16 9.70 17.26
CA MET A 329 -7.58 9.65 17.55
C MET A 329 -8.37 9.34 16.29
N PRO A 330 -9.39 8.47 16.38
CA PRO A 330 -10.31 8.26 15.31
C PRO A 330 -10.98 9.56 14.90
N PRO A 331 -11.27 9.67 13.61
CA PRO A 331 -11.83 10.85 13.00
C PRO A 331 -13.32 11.16 13.28
N TYR A 332 -13.85 10.72 14.41
CA TYR A 332 -15.29 10.75 14.68
C TYR A 332 -15.55 11.27 16.09
N PRO A 333 -16.74 11.84 16.35
CA PRO A 333 -17.11 12.26 17.69
C PRO A 333 -17.24 11.04 18.62
N ASP A 334 -17.22 11.32 19.93
CA ASP A 334 -17.43 10.31 20.95
C ASP A 334 -18.75 9.54 20.75
N GLY A 335 -18.73 8.23 20.96
CA GLY A 335 -19.85 7.31 20.73
C GLY A 335 -20.15 6.99 19.26
N ALA A 336 -19.48 7.62 18.29
CA ALA A 336 -19.70 7.33 16.88
C ALA A 336 -19.19 5.94 16.47
N ALA A 337 -19.90 5.28 15.55
CA ALA A 337 -19.47 4.00 14.99
C ALA A 337 -18.16 4.15 14.20
N VAL A 338 -17.18 3.29 14.46
CA VAL A 338 -15.90 3.25 13.75
C VAL A 338 -15.49 1.82 13.45
N PHE A 339 -15.07 1.57 12.20
CA PHE A 339 -14.74 0.24 11.73
C PHE A 339 -13.26 0.12 11.36
N PHE A 340 -12.74 -1.11 11.40
CA PHE A 340 -11.37 -1.45 10.99
C PHE A 340 -11.35 -2.78 10.22
N LYS A 341 -10.46 -2.92 9.24
CA LYS A 341 -10.24 -4.21 8.56
C LYS A 341 -9.07 -4.91 9.22
N VAL A 342 -9.27 -6.15 9.62
CA VAL A 342 -8.16 -7.07 9.87
C VAL A 342 -8.10 -8.01 8.68
N LYS A 343 -6.99 -8.01 7.95
CA LYS A 343 -6.81 -8.88 6.77
C LYS A 343 -5.74 -9.91 7.08
N PHE A 344 -5.91 -11.10 6.53
CA PHE A 344 -4.88 -12.13 6.54
C PHE A 344 -4.11 -12.08 5.23
N ASP A 345 -2.78 -11.94 5.33
CA ASP A 345 -1.93 -11.88 4.16
C ASP A 345 -1.82 -13.23 3.46
N GLU A 346 -1.82 -14.34 4.19
CA GLU A 346 -1.69 -15.69 3.64
C GLU A 346 -2.95 -16.52 3.90
N PRO A 347 -3.42 -17.33 2.92
CA PRO A 347 -2.88 -17.52 1.56
C PRO A 347 -3.36 -16.46 0.54
N TYR A 348 -3.96 -15.36 1.00
CA TYR A 348 -4.60 -14.36 0.13
C TYR A 348 -3.61 -13.73 -0.89
N LEU A 349 -2.45 -13.25 -0.45
CA LEU A 349 -1.44 -12.62 -1.31
C LEU A 349 -0.87 -13.60 -2.35
N LEU A 350 -0.73 -14.88 -1.99
CA LEU A 350 -0.32 -15.91 -2.94
C LEU A 350 -1.37 -16.09 -4.04
N HIS A 351 -2.65 -16.22 -3.67
CA HIS A 351 -3.74 -16.38 -4.63
C HIS A 351 -3.93 -15.13 -5.49
N LEU A 352 -3.76 -13.95 -4.91
CA LEU A 352 -3.73 -12.69 -5.65
C LEU A 352 -2.58 -12.68 -6.67
N ALA A 353 -1.40 -13.16 -6.30
CA ALA A 353 -0.26 -13.31 -7.21
C ALA A 353 -0.60 -14.22 -8.38
N PHE A 354 -1.18 -15.40 -8.13
CA PHE A 354 -1.62 -16.30 -9.20
C PHE A 354 -2.59 -15.62 -10.18
N ARG A 355 -3.59 -14.88 -9.69
CA ARG A 355 -4.53 -14.15 -10.55
C ARG A 355 -3.80 -13.13 -11.44
N GLU A 356 -2.98 -12.28 -10.84
CA GLU A 356 -2.32 -11.20 -11.60
C GLU A 356 -1.27 -11.73 -12.59
N VAL A 357 -0.48 -12.75 -12.21
CA VAL A 357 0.50 -13.32 -13.14
C VAL A 357 -0.15 -14.10 -14.29
N THR A 358 -1.37 -14.62 -14.09
CA THR A 358 -2.16 -15.21 -15.19
C THR A 358 -2.60 -14.15 -16.19
N LYS A 359 -3.04 -12.96 -15.71
CA LYS A 359 -3.34 -11.83 -16.60
C LYS A 359 -2.11 -11.40 -17.40
N VAL A 360 -0.95 -11.34 -16.76
CA VAL A 360 0.32 -11.10 -17.45
C VAL A 360 0.60 -12.17 -18.51
N ALA A 361 0.44 -13.46 -18.18
CA ALA A 361 0.64 -14.56 -19.12
C ALA A 361 -0.32 -14.52 -20.33
N LEU A 362 -1.53 -13.97 -20.15
CA LEU A 362 -2.51 -13.77 -21.21
C LEU A 362 -2.22 -12.55 -22.11
N GLY A 363 -1.24 -11.71 -21.73
CA GLY A 363 -0.83 -10.51 -22.46
C GLY A 363 -1.48 -9.21 -21.97
N HIS A 364 -2.17 -9.23 -20.84
CA HIS A 364 -2.72 -8.00 -20.27
C HIS A 364 -1.60 -7.09 -19.75
N ARG A 365 -1.62 -5.83 -20.18
CA ARG A 365 -0.73 -4.78 -19.64
C ARG A 365 -1.26 -4.30 -18.30
N ILE A 366 -0.83 -4.95 -17.22
CA ILE A 366 -1.22 -4.59 -15.85
C ILE A 366 0.01 -4.18 -15.04
N ARG A 367 -0.17 -3.20 -14.15
CA ARG A 367 0.83 -2.89 -13.13
C ARG A 367 0.66 -3.85 -11.97
N LEU A 368 1.66 -4.68 -11.70
CA LEU A 368 1.64 -5.53 -10.51
C LEU A 368 1.90 -4.68 -9.27
N THR A 369 0.93 -4.63 -8.37
CA THR A 369 1.03 -3.96 -7.06
C THR A 369 1.44 -4.91 -5.95
N ILE A 370 1.73 -6.17 -6.31
CA ILE A 370 2.07 -7.25 -5.37
C ILE A 370 3.54 -7.11 -4.97
N PRO A 371 3.88 -7.25 -3.67
CA PRO A 371 5.26 -7.17 -3.23
C PRO A 371 6.18 -8.17 -3.94
N LEU A 372 7.39 -7.74 -4.29
CA LEU A 372 8.36 -8.59 -4.98
C LEU A 372 8.68 -9.87 -4.22
N ALA A 373 8.73 -9.81 -2.90
CA ALA A 373 8.94 -10.98 -2.05
C ALA A 373 7.90 -12.08 -2.33
N VAL A 374 6.65 -11.72 -2.58
CA VAL A 374 5.56 -12.66 -2.93
C VAL A 374 5.74 -13.16 -4.37
N LEU A 375 6.03 -12.27 -5.32
CA LEU A 375 6.26 -12.65 -6.73
C LEU A 375 7.49 -13.55 -6.92
N ASN A 376 8.45 -13.49 -5.99
CA ASN A 376 9.66 -14.32 -5.96
C ASN A 376 9.48 -15.64 -5.20
N ARG A 377 8.29 -15.93 -4.67
CA ARG A 377 8.00 -17.24 -4.06
C ARG A 377 8.09 -18.33 -5.12
N ASP A 378 8.61 -19.49 -4.72
CA ASP A 378 8.83 -20.61 -5.64
C ASP A 378 7.49 -21.11 -6.22
N GLU A 379 6.42 -21.06 -5.41
CA GLU A 379 5.05 -21.36 -5.83
C GLU A 379 4.59 -20.45 -6.98
N VAL A 380 4.92 -19.15 -6.93
CA VAL A 380 4.52 -18.17 -7.97
C VAL A 380 5.31 -18.38 -9.25
N LYS A 381 6.61 -18.66 -9.16
CA LYS A 381 7.45 -18.97 -10.32
C LYS A 381 7.01 -20.27 -11.01
N ALA A 382 6.74 -21.31 -10.21
CA ALA A 382 6.24 -22.59 -10.70
C ALA A 382 4.86 -22.43 -11.33
N TYR A 383 3.94 -21.72 -10.66
CA TYR A 383 2.62 -21.39 -11.18
C TYR A 383 2.68 -20.65 -12.52
N PHE A 384 3.51 -19.61 -12.63
CA PHE A 384 3.61 -18.82 -13.86
C PHE A 384 4.06 -19.68 -15.05
N THR A 385 5.04 -20.56 -14.82
CA THR A 385 5.52 -21.48 -15.84
C THR A 385 4.44 -22.49 -16.23
N TRP A 386 3.76 -23.06 -15.24
CA TRP A 386 2.67 -24.01 -15.44
C TRP A 386 1.49 -23.40 -16.21
N VAL A 387 1.00 -22.22 -15.80
CA VAL A 387 -0.17 -21.58 -16.43
C VAL A 387 0.12 -21.14 -17.86
N ARG A 388 1.36 -20.76 -18.18
CA ARG A 388 1.77 -20.52 -19.58
C ARG A 388 1.62 -21.77 -20.43
N GLY A 389 2.01 -22.95 -19.91
CA GLY A 389 1.77 -24.23 -20.56
C GLY A 389 0.27 -24.49 -20.79
N GLN A 390 -0.56 -24.27 -19.77
CA GLN A 390 -2.02 -24.44 -19.88
C GLN A 390 -2.66 -23.50 -20.92
N ILE A 391 -2.22 -22.24 -20.96
CA ILE A 391 -2.69 -21.25 -21.95
C ILE A 391 -2.29 -21.66 -23.38
N LEU A 392 -1.10 -22.21 -23.58
CA LEU A 392 -0.66 -22.70 -24.89
C LEU A 392 -1.46 -23.93 -25.34
N GLN A 393 -1.80 -24.83 -24.42
CA GLN A 393 -2.57 -26.04 -24.72
C GLN A 393 -4.04 -25.73 -24.99
N ASN A 394 -4.67 -24.82 -24.23
CA ASN A 394 -6.09 -24.52 -24.36
C ASN A 394 -6.40 -23.04 -24.03
N ARG A 395 -5.99 -22.12 -24.91
CA ARG A 395 -6.30 -20.68 -24.77
C ARG A 395 -7.80 -20.38 -24.62
N PRO A 396 -8.74 -21.05 -25.33
CA PRO A 396 -10.17 -20.81 -25.17
C PRO A 396 -10.72 -20.98 -23.75
N ALA A 397 -10.11 -21.85 -22.92
CA ALA A 397 -10.51 -22.01 -21.52
C ALA A 397 -10.32 -20.72 -20.68
N PHE A 398 -9.45 -19.81 -21.12
CA PHE A 398 -9.14 -18.55 -20.44
C PHE A 398 -9.91 -17.35 -21.00
N ARG A 399 -10.85 -17.54 -21.94
CA ARG A 399 -11.54 -16.45 -22.66
C ARG A 399 -12.23 -15.42 -21.76
N TYR A 400 -12.69 -15.85 -20.58
CA TYR A 400 -13.38 -14.98 -19.61
C TYR A 400 -12.51 -14.59 -18.41
N PHE A 401 -11.21 -14.95 -18.40
CA PHE A 401 -10.34 -14.66 -17.26
C PHE A 401 -10.19 -13.15 -17.02
N GLY A 402 -10.20 -12.34 -18.11
CA GLY A 402 -10.21 -10.88 -18.02
C GLY A 402 -11.45 -10.29 -17.33
N GLN A 403 -12.55 -11.04 -17.28
CA GLN A 403 -13.79 -10.72 -16.55
C GLN A 403 -13.79 -11.34 -15.14
N GLN A 404 -12.62 -11.78 -14.65
CA GLN A 404 -12.44 -12.52 -13.41
C GLN A 404 -13.27 -13.80 -13.34
N ARG A 405 -13.39 -14.58 -14.42
CA ARG A 405 -14.06 -15.88 -14.40
C ARG A 405 -13.06 -17.01 -14.67
N GLY A 406 -13.11 -18.06 -13.85
CA GLY A 406 -12.17 -19.18 -13.88
C GLY A 406 -10.90 -18.95 -13.06
N VAL A 407 -10.81 -17.86 -12.28
CA VAL A 407 -9.63 -17.53 -11.46
C VAL A 407 -9.39 -18.63 -10.41
N ILE A 408 -10.46 -18.99 -9.70
CA ILE A 408 -10.41 -20.03 -8.66
C ILE A 408 -10.17 -21.42 -9.28
N ALA A 409 -10.78 -21.70 -10.43
CA ALA A 409 -10.61 -22.97 -11.13
C ALA A 409 -9.16 -23.22 -11.56
N VAL A 410 -8.51 -22.23 -12.19
CA VAL A 410 -7.11 -22.32 -12.62
C VAL A 410 -6.18 -22.48 -11.42
N ARG A 411 -6.41 -21.70 -10.35
CA ARG A 411 -5.66 -21.89 -9.09
C ARG A 411 -5.80 -23.31 -8.56
N ASN A 412 -7.02 -23.79 -8.40
CA ASN A 412 -7.27 -25.10 -7.80
C ASN A 412 -6.71 -26.23 -8.66
N ALA A 413 -6.73 -26.09 -9.99
CA ALA A 413 -6.07 -27.01 -10.90
C ALA A 413 -4.54 -27.05 -10.66
N PHE A 414 -3.89 -25.89 -10.49
CA PHE A 414 -2.48 -25.85 -10.12
C PHE A 414 -2.22 -26.49 -8.75
N LEU A 415 -3.00 -26.14 -7.73
CA LEU A 415 -2.85 -26.67 -6.38
C LEU A 415 -3.08 -28.18 -6.32
N GLY A 416 -3.96 -28.72 -7.16
CA GLY A 416 -4.16 -30.17 -7.32
C GLY A 416 -3.06 -30.86 -8.13
N TRP A 417 -2.41 -30.15 -9.05
CA TRP A 417 -1.25 -30.66 -9.81
C TRP A 417 0.05 -30.60 -9.00
N LEU A 418 0.19 -29.64 -8.08
CA LEU A 418 1.41 -29.40 -7.30
C LEU A 418 1.97 -30.64 -6.55
N PRO A 419 1.13 -31.54 -5.98
CA PRO A 419 1.60 -32.75 -5.30
C PRO A 419 2.06 -33.88 -6.23
N THR A 420 1.88 -33.76 -7.55
CA THR A 420 2.35 -34.77 -8.53
C THR A 420 3.88 -34.73 -8.66
N GLU A 421 4.48 -35.77 -9.24
CA GLU A 421 5.93 -35.80 -9.51
C GLU A 421 6.38 -34.62 -10.39
N GLU A 422 5.58 -34.30 -11.41
CA GLU A 422 5.82 -33.15 -12.29
C GLU A 422 5.77 -31.82 -11.53
N GLY A 423 4.79 -31.68 -10.63
CA GLY A 423 4.61 -30.52 -9.75
C GLY A 423 5.78 -30.34 -8.80
N ALA A 424 6.19 -31.41 -8.12
CA ALA A 424 7.35 -31.42 -7.24
C ALA A 424 8.65 -31.04 -7.99
N ALA A 425 8.85 -31.60 -9.18
CA ALA A 425 10.00 -31.26 -10.03
C ALA A 425 9.98 -29.79 -10.47
N ALA A 426 8.80 -29.23 -10.77
CA ALA A 426 8.66 -27.82 -11.12
C ALA A 426 8.98 -26.89 -9.93
N MET A 427 8.56 -27.25 -8.72
CA MET A 427 8.93 -26.53 -7.50
C MET A 427 10.44 -26.56 -7.25
N ALA A 428 11.10 -27.71 -7.45
CA ALA A 428 12.54 -27.83 -7.33
C ALA A 428 13.29 -26.93 -8.34
N ARG A 429 12.82 -26.87 -9.60
CA ARG A 429 13.34 -25.95 -10.61
C ARG A 429 13.12 -24.48 -10.23
N ALA A 430 11.93 -24.12 -9.77
CA ALA A 430 11.59 -22.75 -9.38
C ALA A 430 12.49 -22.19 -8.26
N ARG A 431 12.97 -23.06 -7.37
CA ARG A 431 13.87 -22.69 -6.27
C ARG A 431 15.26 -22.23 -6.73
N THR A 432 15.75 -22.80 -7.83
CA THR A 432 17.09 -22.54 -8.36
C THR A 432 17.09 -21.57 -9.54
N GLN A 433 15.98 -21.44 -10.26
CA GLN A 433 15.85 -20.58 -11.43
C GLN A 433 15.51 -19.13 -11.09
N LEU A 434 15.96 -18.22 -11.97
CA LEU A 434 15.56 -16.81 -11.96
C LEU A 434 14.05 -16.66 -12.10
N ASN A 435 13.51 -15.57 -11.58
CA ASN A 435 12.06 -15.34 -11.65
C ASN A 435 11.62 -15.19 -13.13
N PRO A 436 10.82 -16.12 -13.67
CA PRO A 436 10.39 -16.07 -15.07
C PRO A 436 9.48 -14.88 -15.37
N LEU A 437 8.98 -14.19 -14.34
CA LEU A 437 8.20 -12.96 -14.47
C LEU A 437 9.05 -11.74 -14.81
N LEU A 438 10.35 -11.74 -14.52
CA LEU A 438 11.22 -10.57 -14.61
C LEU A 438 11.07 -9.77 -15.94
N PRO A 439 10.98 -10.39 -17.12
CA PRO A 439 10.77 -9.68 -18.39
C PRO A 439 9.45 -8.92 -18.50
N TYR A 440 8.46 -9.26 -17.68
CA TYR A 440 7.12 -8.67 -17.66
C TYR A 440 6.94 -7.64 -16.55
N LEU A 441 7.86 -7.60 -15.58
CA LEU A 441 7.80 -6.69 -14.44
C LEU A 441 8.46 -5.35 -14.72
N THR A 442 9.36 -5.29 -15.71
CA THR A 442 10.02 -4.06 -16.13
C THR A 442 9.14 -3.34 -17.16
N SER A 443 8.59 -2.19 -16.78
CA SER A 443 7.93 -1.23 -17.68
C SER A 443 8.92 -0.43 -18.55
N ALA A 444 10.22 -0.73 -18.45
CA ALA A 444 11.24 -0.13 -19.30
C ALA A 444 11.11 -0.68 -20.73
N PRO A 445 11.37 0.17 -21.76
CA PRO A 445 11.53 -0.32 -23.13
C PRO A 445 12.51 -1.49 -23.15
N ARG A 446 12.22 -2.54 -23.93
CA ARG A 446 13.21 -3.57 -24.24
C ARG A 446 14.37 -2.89 -24.95
N ILE A 447 15.41 -2.53 -24.21
CA ILE A 447 16.68 -2.18 -24.82
C ILE A 447 17.34 -3.52 -25.11
N GLU A 448 17.59 -3.80 -26.39
CA GLU A 448 18.40 -4.95 -26.76
C GLU A 448 19.81 -4.72 -26.24
N TYR A 449 20.19 -5.56 -25.30
CA TYR A 449 21.49 -5.51 -24.67
C TYR A 449 22.48 -6.33 -25.50
N GLY A 450 23.45 -5.66 -26.12
CA GLY A 450 24.52 -6.33 -26.85
C GLY A 450 25.52 -7.08 -25.95
N GLY A 451 26.44 -7.85 -26.55
CA GLY A 451 27.44 -8.66 -25.83
C GLY A 451 28.40 -7.88 -24.91
N ASP A 452 28.40 -6.55 -24.98
CA ASP A 452 29.27 -5.65 -24.21
C ASP A 452 28.54 -4.95 -23.03
N GLN A 453 27.65 -5.69 -22.37
CA GLN A 453 26.80 -5.22 -21.27
C GLN A 453 27.60 -4.59 -20.11
N ARG A 454 27.12 -3.43 -19.61
CA ARG A 454 27.61 -2.79 -18.38
C ARG A 454 26.63 -2.94 -17.21
N TRP A 455 27.12 -2.88 -15.97
CA TRP A 455 26.38 -3.11 -14.74
C TRP A 455 26.62 -2.05 -13.67
N LEU A 456 25.55 -1.67 -12.96
CA LEU A 456 25.62 -1.02 -11.65
C LEU A 456 25.30 -2.07 -10.59
N ILE A 457 26.12 -2.13 -9.54
CA ILE A 457 25.90 -3.02 -8.39
C ILE A 457 25.48 -2.16 -7.19
N LEU A 458 24.26 -2.33 -6.70
CA LEU A 458 23.65 -1.50 -5.66
C LEU A 458 23.51 -2.29 -4.37
N PRO A 459 24.34 -2.04 -3.34
CA PRO A 459 24.07 -2.52 -2.00
C PRO A 459 22.86 -1.80 -1.39
N ILE A 460 21.87 -2.56 -0.90
CA ILE A 460 20.61 -2.07 -0.32
C ILE A 460 20.39 -2.76 1.02
N GLY A 461 20.29 -2.00 2.11
CA GLY A 461 20.20 -2.53 3.47
C GLY A 461 20.48 -1.48 4.54
N LEU A 462 20.28 -1.84 5.81
CA LEU A 462 20.43 -0.92 6.95
C LEU A 462 21.92 -0.60 7.23
N PRO A 463 22.24 0.56 7.82
CA PRO A 463 23.57 0.79 8.40
C PRO A 463 23.95 -0.37 9.34
N GLY A 464 25.21 -0.80 9.33
CA GLY A 464 25.66 -1.93 10.16
C GLY A 464 25.51 -3.32 9.54
N CYS A 465 24.80 -3.48 8.42
CA CYS A 465 24.61 -4.80 7.81
C CYS A 465 25.80 -5.28 6.94
N GLY A 466 26.86 -4.50 6.79
CA GLY A 466 28.07 -4.88 6.03
C GLY A 466 28.12 -4.41 4.57
N LYS A 467 27.15 -3.62 4.08
CA LYS A 467 27.13 -3.08 2.70
C LYS A 467 28.47 -2.58 2.19
N THR A 468 29.06 -1.65 2.93
CA THR A 468 30.31 -1.00 2.53
C THR A 468 31.47 -1.96 2.60
N THR A 469 31.58 -2.77 3.66
CA THR A 469 32.61 -3.79 3.83
C THR A 469 32.63 -4.76 2.66
N ILE A 470 31.45 -5.28 2.28
CA ILE A 470 31.31 -6.18 1.13
C ILE A 470 31.62 -5.44 -0.17
N SER A 471 31.11 -4.21 -0.33
CA SER A 471 31.39 -3.42 -1.53
C SER A 471 32.89 -3.20 -1.74
N THR A 472 33.65 -2.94 -0.68
CA THR A 472 35.11 -2.81 -0.73
C THR A 472 35.77 -4.14 -1.06
N ALA A 473 35.34 -5.24 -0.44
CA ALA A 473 35.87 -6.57 -0.73
C ALA A 473 35.65 -6.97 -2.19
N LEU A 474 34.43 -6.77 -2.70
CA LEU A 474 34.07 -7.03 -4.10
C LEU A 474 34.83 -6.11 -5.06
N ALA A 475 35.02 -4.83 -4.70
CA ALA A 475 35.79 -3.89 -5.51
C ALA A 475 37.24 -4.36 -5.71
N SER A 476 37.86 -4.88 -4.64
CA SER A 476 39.20 -5.47 -4.71
C SER A 476 39.19 -6.77 -5.52
N LEU A 477 38.30 -7.71 -5.16
CA LEU A 477 38.19 -9.04 -5.78
C LEU A 477 37.99 -9.00 -7.29
N PHE A 478 37.07 -8.15 -7.75
CA PHE A 478 36.68 -8.08 -9.15
C PHE A 478 37.36 -6.93 -9.89
N SER A 479 38.26 -6.19 -9.22
CA SER A 479 38.81 -4.93 -9.72
C SER A 479 37.71 -3.95 -10.19
N ILE A 480 36.55 -3.95 -9.52
CA ILE A 480 35.40 -3.11 -9.84
C ILE A 480 35.50 -1.79 -9.10
N ARG A 481 35.18 -0.69 -9.77
CA ARG A 481 35.17 0.64 -9.18
C ARG A 481 34.06 0.72 -8.15
N HIS A 482 34.44 1.04 -6.91
CA HIS A 482 33.52 1.41 -5.84
C HIS A 482 33.36 2.92 -5.76
N VAL A 483 32.11 3.39 -5.76
CA VAL A 483 31.77 4.80 -5.61
C VAL A 483 30.88 4.95 -4.38
N GLN A 484 31.39 5.62 -3.35
CA GLN A 484 30.69 5.83 -2.08
C GLN A 484 30.15 7.25 -1.96
N PHE A 485 28.86 7.38 -1.61
CA PHE A 485 28.23 8.69 -1.45
C PHE A 485 28.87 9.51 -0.32
N ASP A 486 29.23 8.86 0.79
CA ASP A 486 29.78 9.51 1.99
C ASP A 486 31.17 10.13 1.75
N THR A 487 31.86 9.73 0.67
CA THR A 487 33.16 10.31 0.28
C THR A 487 33.03 11.60 -0.54
N VAL A 488 31.81 12.05 -0.85
CA VAL A 488 31.55 13.28 -1.60
C VAL A 488 31.46 14.46 -0.64
N LYS A 489 32.56 15.22 -0.51
CA LYS A 489 32.61 16.43 0.31
C LYS A 489 31.92 17.60 -0.41
N SER A 490 30.72 17.98 0.03
CA SER A 490 30.05 19.22 -0.42
C SER A 490 29.07 19.75 0.64
N ARG A 491 29.04 21.06 0.84
CA ARG A 491 28.05 21.74 1.70
C ARG A 491 26.67 21.87 1.03
N ASN A 492 26.58 21.61 -0.27
CA ASN A 492 25.35 21.67 -1.04
C ASN A 492 24.90 20.24 -1.43
N SER A 493 23.73 19.83 -0.94
CA SER A 493 23.15 18.50 -1.17
C SER A 493 22.92 18.17 -2.65
N GLN A 494 22.55 19.16 -3.46
CA GLN A 494 22.34 18.99 -4.90
C GLN A 494 23.67 18.81 -5.65
N LEU A 495 24.70 19.58 -5.27
CA LEU A 495 26.04 19.44 -5.81
C LEU A 495 26.66 18.08 -5.43
N ALA A 496 26.47 17.62 -4.19
CA ALA A 496 26.90 16.28 -3.76
C ALA A 496 26.28 15.17 -4.61
N LYS A 497 24.97 15.25 -4.89
CA LYS A 497 24.27 14.29 -5.78
C LYS A 497 24.80 14.34 -7.21
N SER A 498 25.08 15.53 -7.74
CA SER A 498 25.64 15.69 -9.09
C SER A 498 27.04 15.08 -9.19
N THR A 499 27.94 15.43 -8.27
CA THR A 499 29.30 14.88 -8.21
C THR A 499 29.31 13.37 -8.04
N PHE A 500 28.41 12.82 -7.23
CA PHE A 500 28.25 11.38 -7.07
C PHE A 500 27.89 10.70 -8.41
N ARG A 501 26.93 11.25 -9.16
CA ARG A 501 26.54 10.74 -10.48
C ARG A 501 27.69 10.82 -11.50
N GLU A 502 28.45 11.90 -11.50
CA GLU A 502 29.60 12.03 -12.40
C GLU A 502 30.71 11.01 -12.09
N ARG A 503 30.94 10.67 -10.81
CA ARG A 503 31.85 9.58 -10.43
C ARG A 503 31.36 8.21 -10.93
N ILE A 504 30.05 7.95 -10.89
CA ILE A 504 29.46 6.72 -11.43
C ILE A 504 29.67 6.65 -12.95
N LYS A 505 29.34 7.72 -13.69
CA LYS A 505 29.57 7.79 -15.14
C LYS A 505 31.05 7.60 -15.50
N ALA A 506 31.96 8.24 -14.76
CA ALA A 506 33.39 8.09 -14.98
C ALA A 506 33.88 6.65 -14.72
N GLY A 507 33.32 5.98 -13.71
CA GLY A 507 33.56 4.55 -13.48
C GLY A 507 33.05 3.70 -14.64
N LEU A 508 31.81 3.94 -15.07
CA LEU A 508 31.20 3.20 -16.16
C LEU A 508 31.97 3.36 -17.46
N ARG A 509 32.56 4.52 -17.78
CA ARG A 509 33.40 4.70 -18.98
C ARG A 509 34.60 3.75 -19.02
N ARG A 510 35.16 3.41 -17.85
CA ARG A 510 36.41 2.63 -17.73
C ARG A 510 36.18 1.15 -17.48
N GLN A 511 35.01 0.77 -16.95
CA GLN A 511 34.77 -0.58 -16.47
C GLN A 511 33.35 -1.06 -16.79
N ARG A 512 33.21 -2.37 -16.98
CA ARG A 512 31.92 -3.00 -17.26
C ARG A 512 31.01 -3.07 -16.05
N ALA A 513 31.54 -2.91 -14.83
CA ALA A 513 30.73 -2.85 -13.64
C ALA A 513 31.20 -1.73 -12.71
N VAL A 514 30.27 -1.14 -11.96
CA VAL A 514 30.55 -0.14 -10.91
C VAL A 514 29.68 -0.43 -9.70
N ILE A 515 30.29 -0.53 -8.52
CA ILE A 515 29.56 -0.64 -7.25
C ILE A 515 29.18 0.76 -6.78
N VAL A 516 27.89 0.98 -6.55
CA VAL A 516 27.29 2.27 -6.19
C VAL A 516 26.78 2.22 -4.76
N ASP A 517 27.66 2.52 -3.80
CA ASP A 517 27.36 2.48 -2.37
C ASP A 517 26.86 3.86 -1.90
N GLY A 518 25.55 3.97 -1.69
CA GLY A 518 24.92 5.22 -1.32
C GLY A 518 23.61 5.02 -0.56
N ARG A 519 22.70 5.98 -0.68
CA ARG A 519 21.40 5.95 0.01
C ARG A 519 20.36 5.09 -0.73
N ASN A 520 20.74 3.87 -1.10
CA ASN A 520 19.91 2.96 -1.91
C ASN A 520 18.72 2.35 -1.13
N HIS A 521 18.65 2.56 0.18
CA HIS A 521 17.46 2.21 0.99
C HIS A 521 16.22 3.02 0.57
N ARG A 522 16.38 4.17 -0.10
CA ARG A 522 15.27 5.01 -0.59
C ARG A 522 14.99 4.76 -2.08
N ALA A 523 13.73 4.62 -2.46
CA ALA A 523 13.28 4.44 -3.83
C ALA A 523 13.67 5.63 -4.72
N THR A 524 13.60 6.86 -4.19
CA THR A 524 14.02 8.07 -4.92
C THR A 524 15.48 8.05 -5.37
N SER A 525 16.37 7.47 -4.56
CA SER A 525 17.78 7.27 -4.92
C SER A 525 17.93 6.22 -6.02
N ARG A 526 17.23 5.09 -5.89
CA ARG A 526 17.27 3.99 -6.86
C ARG A 526 16.70 4.41 -8.21
N GLN A 527 15.57 5.13 -8.22
CA GLN A 527 14.99 5.71 -9.44
C GLN A 527 15.97 6.64 -10.15
N SER A 528 16.72 7.45 -9.40
CA SER A 528 17.75 8.30 -9.99
C SER A 528 18.85 7.49 -10.69
N LEU A 529 19.22 6.33 -10.15
CA LEU A 529 20.22 5.44 -10.76
C LEU A 529 19.61 4.68 -11.94
N ARG A 530 18.33 4.28 -11.86
CA ARG A 530 17.58 3.69 -12.97
C ARG A 530 17.49 4.63 -14.16
N ASN A 531 17.17 5.90 -13.94
CA ASN A 531 17.15 6.91 -15.00
C ASN A 531 18.53 7.10 -15.66
N LEU A 532 19.62 6.95 -14.90
CA LEU A 532 20.97 6.97 -15.45
C LEU A 532 21.25 5.71 -16.29
N ALA A 533 20.77 4.56 -15.84
CA ALA A 533 20.97 3.26 -16.46
C ALA A 533 20.15 3.06 -17.76
N LEU A 534 19.01 3.74 -17.87
CA LEU A 534 18.13 3.73 -19.05
C LEU A 534 18.59 4.68 -20.18
N ASN A 535 19.83 5.18 -20.15
CA ASN A 535 20.36 5.99 -21.24
C ASN A 535 20.36 5.16 -22.56
N PRO A 536 19.60 5.57 -23.61
CA PRO A 536 19.45 4.78 -24.82
C PRO A 536 20.76 4.52 -25.58
N ASN A 537 21.75 5.40 -25.40
CA ASN A 537 23.03 5.31 -26.11
C ASN A 537 24.03 4.36 -25.42
N GLU A 538 23.88 4.14 -24.11
CA GLU A 538 24.77 3.31 -23.29
C GLU A 538 23.94 2.61 -22.20
N PRO A 539 23.17 1.57 -22.56
CA PRO A 539 22.27 0.94 -21.61
C PRO A 539 23.04 0.13 -20.56
N VAL A 540 22.74 0.39 -19.30
CA VAL A 540 23.39 -0.27 -18.15
C VAL A 540 22.35 -1.09 -17.39
N LYS A 541 22.72 -2.30 -16.96
CA LYS A 541 21.87 -3.12 -16.09
C LYS A 541 22.15 -2.81 -14.62
N ILE A 542 21.17 -3.05 -13.76
CA ILE A 542 21.28 -2.85 -12.31
C ILE A 542 21.15 -4.19 -11.59
N LEU A 543 22.19 -4.57 -10.84
CA LEU A 543 22.20 -5.69 -9.91
C LEU A 543 22.05 -5.15 -8.48
N ALA A 544 21.05 -5.60 -7.73
CA ALA A 544 20.95 -5.28 -6.30
C ALA A 544 21.61 -6.36 -5.43
N LEU A 545 22.45 -5.95 -4.48
CA LEU A 545 22.84 -6.75 -3.32
C LEU A 545 21.93 -6.34 -2.17
N TYR A 546 20.87 -7.12 -1.95
CA TYR A 546 19.76 -6.74 -1.07
C TYR A 546 19.80 -7.53 0.23
N TRP A 547 19.99 -6.81 1.34
CA TRP A 547 19.77 -7.35 2.67
C TRP A 547 18.27 -7.41 2.92
N GLU A 548 17.72 -8.61 2.76
CA GLU A 548 16.29 -8.86 2.86
C GLU A 548 15.86 -8.75 4.32
N GLN A 549 14.79 -7.98 4.59
CA GLN A 549 14.29 -7.84 5.96
C GLN A 549 13.86 -9.23 6.49
N PRO A 550 14.31 -9.65 7.69
CA PRO A 550 14.02 -10.98 8.19
C PRO A 550 12.53 -11.12 8.50
N LYS A 551 11.95 -12.26 8.11
CA LYS A 551 10.54 -12.62 8.39
C LYS A 551 10.23 -12.78 9.88
N THR A 552 11.25 -12.96 10.72
CA THR A 552 11.11 -13.38 12.12
C THR A 552 11.14 -12.25 13.14
N SER A 553 11.73 -11.07 12.85
CA SER A 553 11.61 -9.85 13.68
C SER A 553 12.51 -8.71 13.16
N MET A 554 11.95 -7.51 12.98
CA MET A 554 12.72 -6.29 12.70
C MET A 554 13.70 -5.93 13.83
N ALA A 555 13.42 -6.35 15.06
CA ALA A 555 14.30 -6.12 16.20
C ALA A 555 15.60 -6.94 16.11
N THR A 556 15.57 -8.12 15.47
CA THR A 556 16.78 -8.93 15.27
C THR A 556 17.73 -8.27 14.28
N ALA A 557 17.23 -7.78 13.13
CA ALA A 557 18.05 -7.06 12.16
C ALA A 557 18.62 -5.77 12.76
N GLN A 558 17.82 -5.02 13.53
CA GLN A 558 18.30 -3.85 14.24
C GLN A 558 19.40 -4.20 15.25
N ARG A 559 19.20 -5.23 16.10
CA ARG A 559 20.21 -5.66 17.08
C ARG A 559 21.52 -6.04 16.41
N ILE A 560 21.46 -6.87 15.37
CA ILE A 560 22.67 -7.30 14.63
C ILE A 560 23.40 -6.10 14.03
N CYS A 561 22.66 -5.17 13.41
CA CYS A 561 23.23 -3.97 12.82
C CYS A 561 23.83 -3.02 13.87
N ALA A 562 23.16 -2.86 15.02
CA ALA A 562 23.62 -2.03 16.13
C ALA A 562 24.92 -2.60 16.72
N THR A 563 24.94 -3.90 17.05
CA THR A 563 26.14 -4.59 17.53
C THR A 563 27.31 -4.42 16.56
N ARG A 564 27.10 -4.66 15.27
CA ARG A 564 28.15 -4.50 14.25
C ARG A 564 28.65 -3.06 14.08
N LEU A 565 27.82 -2.05 14.35
CA LEU A 565 28.25 -0.65 14.32
C LEU A 565 29.07 -0.29 15.56
N ILE A 566 28.65 -0.76 16.73
CA ILE A 566 29.35 -0.60 18.00
C ILE A 566 30.73 -1.28 17.94
N ASP A 567 30.82 -2.47 17.35
CA ASP A 567 32.09 -3.20 17.20
C ASP A 567 33.05 -2.57 16.18
N ARG A 568 32.54 -1.76 15.23
CA ARG A 568 33.32 -1.19 14.11
C ARG A 568 33.99 0.12 14.47
N ASP A 569 33.23 1.01 15.09
CA ASP A 569 33.68 2.35 15.41
C ASP A 569 33.74 2.37 16.94
N GLY A 570 34.92 2.60 17.53
CA GLY A 570 35.03 2.94 18.96
C GLY A 570 34.36 4.30 19.23
N LEU A 571 33.06 4.37 19.01
CA LEU A 571 32.21 5.54 19.09
C LEU A 571 32.11 5.95 20.55
N ASP A 572 32.08 7.27 20.77
CA ASP A 572 31.73 7.83 22.07
C ASP A 572 30.45 7.17 22.61
N ALA A 573 30.42 6.96 23.93
CA ALA A 573 29.29 6.36 24.65
C ALA A 573 27.93 7.05 24.39
N ASP A 574 27.93 8.24 23.78
CA ASP A 574 26.75 9.05 23.44
C ASP A 574 26.21 8.84 22.00
N TYR A 575 26.83 7.99 21.16
CA TYR A 575 26.32 7.72 19.80
C TYR A 575 25.16 6.71 19.81
N ASP A 576 23.93 7.22 19.73
CA ASP A 576 22.70 6.43 19.67
C ASP A 576 22.53 5.71 18.30
N CYS A 577 23.23 4.57 18.16
CA CYS A 577 23.15 3.68 17.00
C CYS A 577 21.70 3.26 16.70
N ASP A 578 20.89 3.07 17.74
CA ASP A 578 19.52 2.61 17.62
C ASP A 578 18.65 3.65 16.94
N LYS A 579 18.74 4.91 17.36
CA LYS A 579 18.02 6.01 16.70
C LYS A 579 18.41 6.17 15.24
N VAL A 580 19.67 5.94 14.87
CA VAL A 580 20.11 5.99 13.47
C VAL A 580 19.52 4.84 12.67
N ILE A 581 19.60 3.60 13.19
CA ILE A 581 19.04 2.42 12.50
C ILE A 581 17.52 2.56 12.35
N TRP A 582 16.82 2.99 13.40
CA TRP A 582 15.37 3.22 13.36
C TRP A 582 14.98 4.30 12.36
N ARG A 583 15.74 5.40 12.26
CA ARG A 583 15.53 6.41 11.23
C ARG A 583 15.69 5.82 9.82
N PHE A 584 16.77 5.07 9.57
CA PHE A 584 16.99 4.44 8.27
C PHE A 584 15.91 3.41 7.94
N LEU A 585 15.41 2.69 8.93
CA LEU A 585 14.34 1.71 8.80
C LEU A 585 13.01 2.41 8.46
N ALA A 586 12.69 3.52 9.11
CA ALA A 586 11.52 4.34 8.80
C ALA A 586 11.60 5.01 7.41
N GLU A 587 12.81 5.31 6.93
CA GLU A 587 13.07 5.89 5.61
C GLU A 587 13.30 4.83 4.51
N SER A 588 13.30 3.54 4.84
CA SER A 588 13.58 2.47 3.89
C SER A 588 12.33 2.15 3.07
N ASP A 589 12.43 2.31 1.76
CA ASP A 589 11.41 1.89 0.81
C ASP A 589 11.68 0.46 0.35
N ALA A 590 10.64 -0.37 0.33
CA ALA A 590 10.71 -1.72 -0.24
C ALA A 590 11.24 -1.66 -1.69
N LEU A 591 12.02 -2.67 -2.08
CA LEU A 591 12.56 -2.78 -3.43
C LEU A 591 11.46 -3.30 -4.39
N ASN A 592 11.16 -2.51 -5.42
CA ASN A 592 10.23 -2.91 -6.49
C ASN A 592 10.98 -3.57 -7.66
N THR A 593 10.22 -4.26 -8.50
CA THR A 593 10.70 -5.13 -9.58
C THR A 593 11.19 -4.40 -10.81
N ASP A 594 10.72 -3.18 -11.04
CA ASP A 594 11.08 -2.31 -12.16
C ASP A 594 12.35 -1.49 -11.90
N GLU A 595 12.82 -1.48 -10.64
CA GLU A 595 13.96 -0.69 -10.19
C GLU A 595 15.32 -1.34 -10.53
N VAL A 596 15.36 -2.66 -10.72
CA VAL A 596 16.61 -3.43 -10.93
C VAL A 596 16.42 -4.54 -11.98
N ASP A 597 17.52 -4.97 -12.61
CA ASP A 597 17.53 -6.01 -13.64
C ASP A 597 17.99 -7.38 -13.11
N ALA A 598 18.62 -7.42 -11.92
CA ALA A 598 18.99 -8.64 -11.22
C ALA A 598 19.08 -8.40 -9.70
N LEU A 599 18.98 -9.48 -8.91
CA LEU A 599 18.90 -9.42 -7.45
C LEU A 599 19.66 -10.57 -6.79
N VAL A 600 20.58 -10.23 -5.88
CA VAL A 600 21.24 -11.15 -4.95
C VAL A 600 20.73 -10.85 -3.55
N ARG A 601 20.16 -11.85 -2.88
CA ARG A 601 19.68 -11.71 -1.50
C ARG A 601 20.76 -12.09 -0.51
N ILE A 602 20.91 -11.28 0.53
CA ILE A 602 21.84 -11.49 1.64
C ILE A 602 21.02 -11.43 2.93
N ARG A 603 21.29 -12.33 3.89
CA ARG A 603 20.58 -12.31 5.18
C ARG A 603 21.30 -11.38 6.14
N TYR A 604 20.58 -10.77 7.07
CA TYR A 604 21.22 -9.94 8.09
C TYR A 604 22.06 -10.77 9.07
N GLU A 605 21.63 -12.01 9.28
CA GLU A 605 22.25 -13.01 10.15
C GLU A 605 23.55 -13.60 9.59
N ASP A 606 23.74 -13.51 8.27
CA ASP A 606 24.94 -14.03 7.62
C ASP A 606 26.19 -13.30 8.17
N ASP A 607 27.24 -14.07 8.44
CA ASP A 607 28.55 -13.50 8.75
C ASP A 607 29.20 -12.89 7.50
N LEU A 608 30.34 -12.21 7.68
CA LEU A 608 31.00 -11.52 6.56
C LEU A 608 31.44 -12.48 5.45
N GLU A 609 31.92 -13.68 5.78
CA GLU A 609 32.37 -14.66 4.79
C GLU A 609 31.18 -15.20 3.98
N GLN A 610 30.09 -15.54 4.66
CA GLN A 610 28.84 -15.98 4.05
C GLN A 610 28.25 -14.91 3.12
N CYS A 611 28.26 -13.65 3.57
CA CYS A 611 27.77 -12.55 2.74
C CYS A 611 28.65 -12.35 1.50
N ILE A 612 29.99 -12.40 1.63
CA ILE A 612 30.92 -12.28 0.50
C ILE A 612 30.72 -13.44 -0.48
N ARG A 613 30.66 -14.69 0.00
CA ARG A 613 30.44 -15.88 -0.82
C ARG A 613 29.13 -15.77 -1.61
N THR A 614 28.06 -15.35 -0.94
CA THR A 614 26.74 -15.15 -1.58
C THR A 614 26.80 -14.05 -2.64
N ALA A 615 27.43 -12.92 -2.34
CA ALA A 615 27.58 -11.81 -3.28
C ALA A 615 28.44 -12.20 -4.49
N VAL A 616 29.54 -12.93 -4.29
CA VAL A 616 30.43 -13.42 -5.34
C VAL A 616 29.68 -14.39 -6.27
N HIS A 617 29.01 -15.40 -5.72
CA HIS A 617 28.24 -16.34 -6.54
C HIS A 617 27.12 -15.64 -7.31
N GLY A 618 26.41 -14.71 -6.66
CA GLY A 618 25.37 -13.93 -7.31
C GLY A 618 25.89 -13.03 -8.43
N ILE A 619 27.02 -12.35 -8.22
CA ILE A 619 27.67 -11.55 -9.26
C ILE A 619 28.13 -12.43 -10.42
N ASN A 620 28.78 -13.57 -10.13
CA ASN A 620 29.26 -14.49 -11.15
C ASN A 620 28.13 -15.01 -12.05
N ALA A 621 26.99 -15.37 -11.45
CA ALA A 621 25.80 -15.82 -12.18
C ALA A 621 25.20 -14.77 -13.13
N HIS A 622 25.60 -13.50 -13.01
CA HIS A 622 24.99 -12.39 -13.75
C HIS A 622 25.97 -11.61 -14.63
N LEU A 623 27.25 -11.52 -14.26
CA LEU A 623 28.22 -10.66 -14.93
C LEU A 623 29.12 -11.41 -15.94
N ASP A 624 29.00 -12.74 -16.07
CA ASP A 624 29.78 -13.57 -17.01
C ASP A 624 31.30 -13.31 -16.91
N ILE A 625 31.79 -13.25 -15.66
CA ILE A 625 33.20 -13.01 -15.33
C ILE A 625 33.82 -14.36 -14.95
N ASP A 626 34.85 -14.83 -15.65
CA ASP A 626 35.54 -16.07 -15.26
C ASP A 626 36.34 -15.86 -13.96
N LEU A 627 36.01 -16.65 -12.93
CA LEU A 627 36.49 -16.49 -11.55
C LEU A 627 36.95 -17.82 -10.93
N SER A 628 37.08 -18.86 -11.74
CA SER A 628 37.37 -20.23 -11.26
C SER A 628 38.67 -20.30 -10.43
N THR A 629 39.65 -19.45 -10.72
CA THR A 629 40.92 -19.32 -9.98
C THR A 629 40.85 -18.35 -8.80
N THR A 630 40.15 -17.22 -8.92
CA THR A 630 40.16 -16.12 -7.93
C THR A 630 39.44 -16.45 -6.61
N ILE A 631 38.40 -17.30 -6.65
CA ILE A 631 37.61 -17.65 -5.45
C ILE A 631 38.38 -18.64 -4.55
N GLN A 632 39.08 -19.61 -5.13
CA GLN A 632 39.92 -20.58 -4.41
C GLN A 632 41.12 -19.88 -3.75
N ASP A 633 41.76 -18.93 -4.45
CA ASP A 633 42.86 -18.14 -3.91
C ASP A 633 42.40 -17.16 -2.82
N PHE A 634 41.21 -16.58 -2.94
CA PHE A 634 40.67 -15.64 -1.95
C PHE A 634 40.26 -16.30 -0.64
N LEU A 635 39.65 -17.49 -0.70
CA LEU A 635 39.27 -18.26 0.49
C LEU A 635 40.49 -18.87 1.21
N SER A 636 41.61 -19.07 0.50
CA SER A 636 42.86 -19.59 1.07
C SER A 636 43.80 -18.50 1.61
N LEU A 637 43.68 -17.25 1.17
CA LEU A 637 44.52 -16.14 1.62
C LEU A 637 43.93 -15.40 2.84
N ASN A 638 44.61 -15.50 3.98
CA ASN A 638 44.46 -14.64 5.17
C ASN A 638 44.74 -13.12 4.91
N HIS A 639 44.95 -12.73 3.65
CA HIS A 639 45.41 -11.40 3.24
C HIS A 639 44.31 -10.33 3.33
N TRP A 640 43.05 -10.67 3.07
CA TRP A 640 41.95 -9.70 3.11
C TRP A 640 41.59 -9.27 4.55
N ARG A 641 41.73 -10.16 5.54
CA ARG A 641 41.63 -9.81 6.98
C ARG A 641 42.65 -8.75 7.37
N ARG A 642 43.85 -8.75 6.78
CA ARG A 642 44.90 -7.75 7.04
C ARG A 642 44.68 -6.44 6.26
N GLN A 643 44.25 -6.50 4.99
CA GLN A 643 43.96 -5.29 4.20
C GLN A 643 42.76 -4.49 4.74
N ALA A 644 41.69 -5.17 5.17
CA ALA A 644 40.54 -4.53 5.81
C ALA A 644 40.92 -3.87 7.14
N ASN A 645 41.87 -4.43 7.89
CA ASN A 645 42.37 -3.84 9.14
C ASN A 645 43.45 -2.75 8.91
N MET A 646 44.28 -2.85 7.87
CA MET A 646 45.36 -1.88 7.57
C MET A 646 44.85 -0.59 6.91
N MET A 647 43.89 -0.66 5.99
CA MET A 647 43.39 0.54 5.29
C MET A 647 42.65 1.53 6.19
N TYR A 648 42.21 1.11 7.39
CA TYR A 648 41.57 1.99 8.37
C TYR A 648 42.55 2.70 9.31
N ALA A 649 43.79 2.20 9.43
CA ALA A 649 44.83 2.88 10.22
C ALA A 649 45.39 4.14 9.52
N GLU A 650 45.31 4.20 8.19
CA GLU A 650 45.83 5.34 7.40
C GLU A 650 44.85 6.52 7.28
N SER A 651 43.61 6.38 7.75
CA SER A 651 42.60 7.44 7.81
C SER A 651 42.40 7.98 9.24
N GLY A 652 43.50 8.23 9.95
CA GLY A 652 43.49 8.79 11.31
C GLY A 652 42.90 10.22 11.41
N PRO A 653 42.40 10.64 12.59
CA PRO A 653 41.82 11.96 12.79
C PRO A 653 42.89 13.07 12.84
N HIS A 654 42.58 14.21 12.22
CA HIS A 654 43.37 15.45 12.31
C HIS A 654 43.52 15.94 13.76
N PRO A 655 44.65 16.58 14.14
CA PRO A 655 44.94 16.97 15.50
C PRO A 655 44.21 18.28 15.85
N LYS A 656 43.12 18.18 16.60
CA LYS A 656 42.59 19.28 17.41
C LYS A 656 42.06 18.72 18.72
N ARG A 657 42.98 18.40 19.64
CA ARG A 657 42.79 18.34 21.11
C ARG A 657 44.08 17.85 21.76
N ALA A 658 45.11 18.69 21.72
CA ALA A 658 46.20 18.65 22.68
C ALA A 658 46.14 19.98 23.42
N HIS A 659 45.21 20.11 24.36
CA HIS A 659 45.17 21.12 25.44
C HIS A 659 43.86 20.93 26.20
N ALA A 660 43.87 19.93 27.09
CA ALA A 660 43.03 19.84 28.29
C ALA A 660 43.26 18.44 28.83
N LEU A 661 44.19 18.32 29.79
CA LEU A 661 44.33 17.30 30.83
C LEU A 661 45.77 17.37 31.36
N SER A 662 46.12 18.54 31.91
CA SER A 662 47.22 18.69 32.86
C SER A 662 46.58 19.10 34.17
N GLY A 663 46.41 18.15 35.09
CA GLY A 663 45.85 18.45 36.39
C GLY A 663 45.19 17.25 37.06
N LEU A 664 45.96 16.19 37.30
CA LEU A 664 45.72 15.29 38.42
C LEU A 664 47.07 14.84 39.01
N ASP A 665 47.13 14.96 40.33
CA ASP A 665 48.26 14.87 41.27
C ASP A 665 48.87 13.44 41.35
N PRO A 666 50.20 13.24 41.41
CA PRO A 666 50.82 11.92 41.39
C PRO A 666 50.93 11.20 42.75
N ASP A 667 50.45 11.76 43.86
CA ASP A 667 50.62 11.15 45.19
C ASP A 667 49.30 10.79 45.87
N SER A 668 48.74 9.62 45.56
CA SER A 668 47.95 8.86 46.53
C SER A 668 48.14 7.35 46.32
N ARG A 669 48.82 6.73 47.29
CA ARG A 669 49.08 5.29 47.34
C ARG A 669 47.90 4.54 48.00
N LEU A 670 47.42 3.51 47.27
CA LEU A 670 46.95 2.19 47.75
C LEU A 670 45.63 2.11 48.58
N PRO A 671 44.89 0.98 48.63
CA PRO A 671 45.39 -0.39 48.45
C PRO A 671 44.60 -1.38 47.59
N ILE A 672 45.37 -2.40 47.21
CA ILE A 672 45.02 -3.72 46.70
C ILE A 672 44.07 -4.42 47.68
N LEU A 673 42.95 -4.94 47.18
CA LEU A 673 42.23 -6.06 47.79
C LEU A 673 41.84 -7.08 46.71
N SER A 674 41.99 -8.32 47.12
CA SER A 674 42.14 -9.55 46.37
C SER A 674 40.82 -10.27 46.07
N SER A 675 40.85 -11.07 45.00
CA SER A 675 40.22 -12.38 44.80
C SER A 675 38.72 -12.58 45.13
N SER A 676 37.96 -12.85 44.06
CA SER A 676 36.94 -13.91 43.81
C SER A 676 36.57 -14.88 44.96
N PRO A 677 35.35 -15.46 44.97
CA PRO A 677 34.70 -16.13 43.83
C PRO A 677 33.75 -15.27 42.99
#